data_AF-A0A3D5A1K3-F1
#
_entry.id   AF-A0A3D5A1K3-F1
#
_cell.length_a   1.000
_cell.length_b   1.000
_cell.length_c   1.000
_cell.angle_alpha   90.00
_cell.angle_beta   90.00
_cell.angle_gamma   90.00
#
_symmetry.space_group_name_H-M   'P 1'
#
loop_
_entity.id
_entity.type
_entity.pdbx_description
1 polymer ?
#
loop_
_entity_poly.entity_id
_entity_poly.type
_entity_poly.pdbx_seq_one_letter_code
_entity_poly.pdbx_strand_id
1 'polypeptide(L)'
;MLQQAPYEIEVIEPNRRVVVRHGLAAPEYAGLIVEGELSLDENSASVKVLLRVRNFSPETKSFSLRIQNCLRGEHVGFSWRTTEQLRVIRHPEHAIKGSVMIENLAEGWLAFCDLDTGTATVALFDVTAIEKAHAYMMPSLNTLEWYYRAREIAAGESWETEYTLVPLADTAPVITANAQYVITADPLRPVAGKPLTLNLSPSAGPLSATVTATGGPEGQTLDVRQPLQLQVLKPQAVTLPWQVDGLGELSITVQTDAGSTAAALSAAALDDSPLQDLPAPPAEMAPFPAATTYFPYGEYYRGLFGNQMGTQQEFIDRQLRDYRKSYFNTYIIGEGSLMGPYRNDGVDWISELLRKYEMRSFPKHDFLRVFEPKEGGGQQEVFPGAMTREQMVDVVLRKSGFDLDLRRKWAEAYSDVILAYDLSDEPGGEHIPNYMMLQNIWRDLDPAHPVVVILNLNRTEYLPYMPVYYGDEYPIHNDKRGGRDPWHMYTSVRFCTDRTSAPVWVMLPAFGGLDDYPWQLATGPEMRLMIHLAVAAGAKGITYHGSYSPPCWTHNHYYFYTARDSWQAGTPAWDEMKRVGRQITAIMPAALQTDTVDDEPFTTDAAAVSLSENRYQGPAVTVSALKERGGTGYFLVVVNQDHENEHTATLLPAVKLLPENAALWDLYDLKEIGPAASTKHTMALQPGDGRMLYAGTPEDCARVLDAVHAGHCRNELPIYRIDAEMATSNGLDIAAADVDAKAAEAALAAGNGMEAHERILAAQKKLAEAVAANAALSTALGNLDQALPLLTELANFYRDNIEIVAPKEIRDQTERYKSFDNTQDPKLQGYVNDTAAAFTARLRLSDRVQRGEAAQVVDETATVLQTARRVHAEAIPHIEGRKGQ
;
A
#
# COMPACT_ATOMS: atom_id res chain seq x y z
N MET A 1 -13.14 -7.51 -1.73
CA MET A 1 -14.13 -7.05 -2.72
C MET A 1 -15.34 -7.98 -2.70
N LEU A 2 -16.48 -7.53 -2.17
CA LEU A 2 -17.78 -8.23 -2.26
C LEU A 2 -18.73 -7.58 -3.29
N GLN A 3 -18.31 -6.48 -3.91
CA GLN A 3 -19.10 -5.73 -4.91
C GLN A 3 -19.38 -6.52 -6.20
N GLN A 4 -18.70 -7.66 -6.44
CA GLN A 4 -18.82 -8.45 -7.66
C GLN A 4 -19.19 -9.93 -7.41
N ALA A 5 -19.65 -10.29 -6.20
CA ALA A 5 -20.12 -11.65 -5.96
C ALA A 5 -21.32 -11.96 -6.89
N PRO A 6 -21.35 -13.11 -7.59
CA PRO A 6 -22.51 -13.47 -8.40
C PRO A 6 -23.72 -13.67 -7.48
N TYR A 7 -24.73 -12.83 -7.66
CA TYR A 7 -26.03 -12.96 -7.02
C TYR A 7 -27.05 -13.44 -8.05
N GLU A 8 -27.89 -14.38 -7.65
CA GLU A 8 -29.09 -14.70 -8.41
C GLU A 8 -30.18 -13.70 -8.01
N ILE A 9 -30.62 -12.87 -8.96
CA ILE A 9 -31.65 -11.87 -8.73
C ILE A 9 -32.93 -12.29 -9.46
N GLU A 10 -34.01 -12.43 -8.69
CA GLU A 10 -35.34 -12.76 -9.19
C GLU A 10 -36.28 -11.59 -8.91
N VAL A 11 -36.78 -10.93 -9.97
CA VAL A 11 -37.82 -9.90 -9.84
C VAL A 11 -39.16 -10.60 -9.69
N ILE A 12 -39.73 -10.56 -8.49
CA ILE A 12 -41.02 -11.20 -8.21
C ILE A 12 -42.18 -10.28 -8.61
N GLU A 13 -42.04 -9.00 -8.30
CA GLU A 13 -42.97 -7.95 -8.70
C GLU A 13 -42.17 -6.71 -9.11
N PRO A 14 -42.23 -6.28 -10.38
CA PRO A 14 -41.49 -5.12 -10.86
C PRO A 14 -41.70 -3.88 -9.98
N ASN A 15 -40.61 -3.21 -9.63
CA ASN A 15 -40.57 -2.02 -8.76
C ASN A 15 -41.09 -2.21 -7.32
N ARG A 16 -41.42 -3.43 -6.90
CA ARG A 16 -42.01 -3.68 -5.57
C ARG A 16 -41.38 -4.82 -4.81
N ARG A 17 -41.00 -5.92 -5.47
CA ARG A 17 -40.47 -7.10 -4.79
C ARG A 17 -39.39 -7.80 -5.59
N VAL A 18 -38.23 -7.98 -4.97
CA VAL A 18 -37.07 -8.65 -5.56
C VAL A 18 -36.49 -9.62 -4.53
N VAL A 19 -36.11 -10.81 -4.97
CA VAL A 19 -35.37 -11.77 -4.17
C VAL A 19 -33.95 -11.87 -4.71
N VAL A 20 -32.98 -11.79 -3.81
CA VAL A 20 -31.56 -11.93 -4.08
C VAL A 20 -31.06 -13.18 -3.37
N ARG A 21 -30.41 -14.10 -4.09
CA ARG A 21 -29.85 -15.33 -3.51
C ARG A 21 -28.35 -15.40 -3.74
N HIS A 22 -27.65 -15.93 -2.75
CA HIS A 22 -26.21 -16.15 -2.80
C HIS A 22 -25.83 -17.47 -2.13
N GLY A 23 -25.13 -18.33 -2.88
CA GLY A 23 -24.52 -19.54 -2.35
C GLY A 23 -23.10 -19.24 -1.87
N LEU A 24 -22.74 -19.74 -0.69
CA LEU A 24 -21.41 -19.50 -0.11
C LEU A 24 -20.39 -20.50 -0.69
N ALA A 25 -19.33 -19.97 -1.30
CA ALA A 25 -18.31 -20.77 -1.99
C ALA A 25 -17.31 -21.48 -1.05
N ALA A 26 -17.16 -21.00 0.18
CA ALA A 26 -16.20 -21.57 1.13
C ALA A 26 -16.64 -22.99 1.57
N PRO A 27 -15.74 -24.00 1.58
CA PRO A 27 -16.10 -25.38 1.89
C PRO A 27 -16.85 -25.57 3.21
N GLU A 28 -16.50 -24.81 4.24
CA GLU A 28 -17.14 -24.85 5.56
C GLU A 28 -18.61 -24.40 5.54
N TYR A 29 -19.00 -23.58 4.55
CA TYR A 29 -20.36 -23.06 4.37
C TYR A 29 -21.10 -23.72 3.20
N ALA A 30 -20.51 -24.74 2.57
CA ALA A 30 -21.13 -25.45 1.47
C ALA A 30 -22.53 -25.98 1.88
N GLY A 31 -23.53 -25.68 1.05
CA GLY A 31 -24.93 -26.00 1.30
C GLY A 31 -25.71 -24.92 2.05
N LEU A 32 -25.07 -23.86 2.56
CA LEU A 32 -25.78 -22.68 3.05
C LEU A 32 -26.16 -21.77 1.87
N ILE A 33 -27.43 -21.35 1.83
CA ILE A 33 -27.94 -20.35 0.89
C ILE A 33 -28.46 -19.17 1.69
N VAL A 34 -27.96 -17.97 1.36
CA VAL A 34 -28.45 -16.70 1.89
C VAL A 34 -29.45 -16.12 0.89
N GLU A 35 -30.66 -15.81 1.36
CA GLU A 35 -31.72 -15.17 0.59
C GLU A 35 -32.08 -13.83 1.24
N GLY A 36 -32.14 -12.75 0.45
CA GLY A 36 -32.68 -11.46 0.84
C GLY A 36 -33.89 -11.13 0.00
N GLU A 37 -35.05 -10.97 0.62
CA GLU A 37 -36.28 -10.51 -0.04
C GLU A 37 -36.51 -9.04 0.29
N LEU A 38 -36.37 -8.18 -0.73
CA LEU A 38 -36.61 -6.76 -0.64
C LEU A 38 -38.04 -6.47 -1.10
N SER A 39 -38.81 -5.75 -0.28
CA SER A 39 -40.22 -5.44 -0.56
C SER A 39 -40.57 -3.97 -0.26
N LEU A 40 -41.42 -3.40 -1.11
CA LEU A 40 -41.96 -2.04 -1.01
C LEU A 40 -43.49 -2.08 -1.03
N ASP A 41 -44.11 -1.61 0.06
CA ASP A 41 -45.57 -1.54 0.19
C ASP A 41 -46.14 -0.38 -0.66
N GLU A 42 -47.36 -0.54 -1.19
CA GLU A 42 -48.01 0.37 -2.16
C GLU A 42 -48.13 1.84 -1.71
N ASN A 43 -48.07 2.09 -0.40
CA ASN A 43 -48.16 3.42 0.22
C ASN A 43 -46.97 3.73 1.14
N SER A 44 -45.83 3.06 0.94
CA SER A 44 -44.61 3.23 1.73
C SER A 44 -43.45 3.67 0.83
N ALA A 45 -42.52 4.45 1.38
CA ALA A 45 -41.21 4.64 0.77
C ALA A 45 -40.15 3.73 1.42
N SER A 46 -40.50 3.03 2.49
CA SER A 46 -39.58 2.19 3.25
C SER A 46 -39.48 0.80 2.65
N VAL A 47 -38.24 0.35 2.48
CA VAL A 47 -37.91 -0.97 1.94
C VAL A 47 -37.76 -1.93 3.12
N LYS A 48 -38.59 -2.97 3.17
CA LYS A 48 -38.43 -4.07 4.12
C LYS A 48 -37.54 -5.14 3.51
N VAL A 49 -36.59 -5.62 4.29
CA VAL A 49 -35.65 -6.67 3.88
C VAL A 49 -35.78 -7.85 4.83
N LEU A 50 -36.34 -8.95 4.32
CA LEU A 50 -36.39 -10.23 5.00
C LEU A 50 -35.18 -11.05 4.60
N LEU A 51 -34.29 -11.31 5.56
CA LEU A 51 -33.11 -12.14 5.38
C LEU A 51 -33.41 -13.55 5.84
N ARG A 52 -33.02 -14.54 5.03
CA ARG A 52 -33.11 -15.96 5.36
C ARG A 52 -31.79 -16.65 5.06
N VAL A 53 -31.38 -17.56 5.94
CA VAL A 53 -30.25 -18.46 5.72
C VAL A 53 -30.79 -19.88 5.81
N ARG A 54 -30.66 -20.66 4.75
CA ARG A 54 -31.15 -22.04 4.67
C ARG A 54 -29.99 -23.01 4.60
N ASN A 55 -30.07 -24.10 5.36
CA ASN A 55 -29.06 -25.16 5.34
C ASN A 55 -29.53 -26.38 4.53
N PHE A 56 -29.02 -26.52 3.31
CA PHE A 56 -29.26 -27.66 2.44
C PHE A 56 -28.22 -28.77 2.60
N SER A 57 -27.24 -28.61 3.49
CA SER A 57 -26.25 -29.64 3.80
C SER A 57 -26.83 -30.69 4.76
N PRO A 58 -26.24 -31.90 4.84
CA PRO A 58 -26.67 -32.94 5.76
C PRO A 58 -26.22 -32.72 7.22
N GLU A 59 -25.45 -31.66 7.50
CA GLU A 59 -24.84 -31.38 8.80
C GLU A 59 -25.38 -30.08 9.40
N THR A 60 -25.35 -29.95 10.72
CA THR A 60 -25.53 -28.64 11.38
C THR A 60 -24.39 -27.71 11.00
N LYS A 61 -24.71 -26.47 10.62
CA LYS A 61 -23.72 -25.46 10.25
C LYS A 61 -23.77 -24.28 11.21
N SER A 62 -22.59 -23.81 11.61
CA SER A 62 -22.43 -22.56 12.35
C SER A 62 -22.05 -21.44 11.39
N PHE A 63 -22.66 -20.27 11.52
CA PHE A 63 -22.38 -19.12 10.67
C PHE A 63 -22.52 -17.80 11.45
N SER A 64 -21.88 -16.76 10.93
CA SER A 64 -22.17 -15.36 11.26
C SER A 64 -22.45 -14.62 9.95
N LEU A 65 -23.33 -13.63 9.99
CA LEU A 65 -23.75 -12.90 8.80
C LEU A 65 -23.40 -11.42 8.96
N ARG A 66 -22.78 -10.83 7.94
CA ARG A 66 -22.60 -9.39 7.80
C ARG A 66 -23.42 -8.89 6.63
N ILE A 67 -24.17 -7.82 6.85
CA ILE A 67 -24.80 -7.06 5.77
C ILE A 67 -24.00 -5.78 5.57
N GLN A 68 -23.72 -5.44 4.31
CA GLN A 68 -22.99 -4.26 3.91
C GLN A 68 -23.85 -3.45 2.93
N ASN A 69 -24.31 -2.28 3.37
CA ASN A 69 -25.11 -1.38 2.56
C ASN A 69 -24.18 -0.32 1.95
N CYS A 70 -24.19 -0.19 0.62
CA CYS A 70 -23.40 0.81 -0.09
C CYS A 70 -24.22 2.09 -0.25
N LEU A 71 -23.66 3.21 0.18
CA LEU A 71 -24.31 4.52 0.27
C LEU A 71 -23.55 5.54 -0.58
N ARG A 72 -24.26 6.52 -1.14
CA ARG A 72 -23.70 7.61 -1.96
C ARG A 72 -23.70 8.93 -1.17
N GLY A 73 -22.72 9.78 -1.45
CA GLY A 73 -22.58 11.12 -0.83
C GLY A 73 -21.11 11.41 -0.53
N GLU A 74 -20.65 12.65 -0.70
CA GLU A 74 -19.27 13.02 -0.33
C GLU A 74 -19.25 13.56 1.10
N HIS A 75 -20.19 14.44 1.44
CA HIS A 75 -20.36 14.96 2.79
C HIS A 75 -21.46 14.20 3.52
N VAL A 76 -21.07 13.41 4.51
CA VAL A 76 -21.99 12.48 5.17
C VAL A 76 -21.99 12.62 6.70
N GLY A 77 -23.15 12.36 7.29
CA GLY A 77 -23.36 12.29 8.72
C GLY A 77 -23.98 10.96 9.13
N PHE A 78 -23.65 10.50 10.34
CA PHE A 78 -24.23 9.31 10.95
C PHE A 78 -24.79 9.65 12.31
N SER A 79 -25.89 9.01 12.70
CA SER A 79 -26.35 9.06 14.08
C SER A 79 -26.92 7.72 14.55
N TRP A 80 -26.74 7.45 15.84
CA TRP A 80 -27.31 6.28 16.52
C TRP A 80 -27.38 6.51 18.02
N ARG A 81 -28.19 5.70 18.71
CA ARG A 81 -28.30 5.74 20.17
C ARG A 81 -27.40 4.70 20.82
N THR A 82 -26.56 5.13 21.78
CA THR A 82 -25.86 4.26 22.74
C THR A 82 -26.70 4.12 24.01
N THR A 83 -26.29 3.26 24.95
CA THR A 83 -26.96 3.16 26.26
C THR A 83 -27.02 4.47 27.04
N GLU A 84 -26.09 5.40 26.78
CA GLU A 84 -25.92 6.62 27.56
C GLU A 84 -26.25 7.89 26.77
N GLN A 85 -26.00 7.90 25.45
CA GLN A 85 -25.99 9.12 24.64
C GLN A 85 -26.51 8.88 23.21
N LEU A 86 -26.96 9.94 22.55
CA LEU A 86 -27.08 10.03 21.11
C LEU A 86 -25.70 10.37 20.54
N ARG A 87 -25.13 9.46 19.74
CA ARG A 87 -23.88 9.72 19.02
C ARG A 87 -24.21 10.30 17.65
N VAL A 88 -23.55 11.40 17.30
CA VAL A 88 -23.64 12.02 15.98
C VAL A 88 -22.25 12.26 15.45
N ILE A 89 -21.98 11.78 14.25
CA ILE A 89 -20.67 11.89 13.63
C ILE A 89 -20.85 12.54 12.27
N ARG A 90 -19.98 13.49 11.94
CA ARG A 90 -19.86 14.05 10.60
C ARG A 90 -18.49 13.71 10.06
N HIS A 91 -18.45 13.30 8.80
CA HIS A 91 -17.19 13.08 8.11
C HIS A 91 -16.47 14.43 7.97
N PRO A 92 -15.24 14.60 8.50
CA PRO A 92 -14.52 15.87 8.38
C PRO A 92 -14.24 16.23 6.92
N GLU A 93 -14.45 17.48 6.53
CA GLU A 93 -14.26 17.95 5.13
C GLU A 93 -12.85 17.68 4.58
N HIS A 94 -11.83 17.68 5.44
CA HIS A 94 -10.43 17.43 5.05
C HIS A 94 -10.04 15.95 5.12
N ALA A 95 -10.85 15.09 5.72
CA ALA A 95 -10.55 13.67 5.82
C ALA A 95 -10.94 12.96 4.52
N ILE A 96 -10.07 12.12 3.99
CA ILE A 96 -10.36 11.36 2.76
C ILE A 96 -11.05 10.03 3.09
N LYS A 97 -10.86 9.52 4.31
CA LYS A 97 -11.48 8.30 4.80
C LYS A 97 -11.75 8.39 6.29
N GLY A 98 -12.83 7.75 6.73
CA GLY A 98 -13.15 7.58 8.14
C GLY A 98 -13.81 6.22 8.38
N SER A 99 -13.71 5.70 9.60
CA SER A 99 -14.45 4.50 9.98
C SER A 99 -14.77 4.50 11.47
N VAL A 100 -15.93 3.98 11.84
CA VAL A 100 -16.32 3.78 13.24
C VAL A 100 -16.94 2.41 13.43
N MET A 101 -16.33 1.63 14.33
CA MET A 101 -16.95 0.42 14.86
C MET A 101 -17.97 0.82 15.93
N ILE A 102 -19.16 0.24 15.85
CA ILE A 102 -20.31 0.61 16.66
C ILE A 102 -20.73 -0.62 17.46
N GLU A 103 -20.27 -0.71 18.70
CA GLU A 103 -20.52 -1.86 19.58
C GLU A 103 -21.74 -1.66 20.50
N ASN A 104 -22.22 -0.42 20.64
CA ASN A 104 -23.32 -0.06 21.52
C ASN A 104 -24.49 0.56 20.72
N LEU A 105 -25.39 -0.30 20.27
CA LEU A 105 -26.66 0.05 19.64
C LEU A 105 -27.78 -0.19 20.65
N ALA A 106 -28.34 0.86 21.26
CA ALA A 106 -29.35 0.69 22.31
C ALA A 106 -30.79 0.58 21.77
N GLU A 107 -31.10 1.29 20.67
CA GLU A 107 -32.47 1.47 20.19
C GLU A 107 -32.77 0.76 18.85
N GLY A 108 -31.86 -0.08 18.35
CA GLY A 108 -32.12 -0.87 17.13
C GLY A 108 -32.28 -0.05 15.85
N TRP A 109 -31.68 1.14 15.81
CA TRP A 109 -31.65 1.97 14.61
C TRP A 109 -30.29 2.60 14.39
N LEU A 110 -30.00 2.92 13.13
CA LEU A 110 -28.85 3.73 12.74
C LEU A 110 -29.17 4.54 11.49
N ALA A 111 -28.78 5.81 11.49
CA ALA A 111 -29.05 6.74 10.42
C ALA A 111 -27.79 7.16 9.64
N PHE A 112 -27.98 7.37 8.34
CA PHE A 112 -27.05 7.98 7.41
C PHE A 112 -27.70 9.22 6.79
N CYS A 113 -26.98 10.34 6.76
CA CYS A 113 -27.43 11.59 6.16
C CYS A 113 -26.43 12.02 5.07
N ASP A 114 -26.91 12.23 3.86
CA ASP A 114 -26.18 12.86 2.78
C ASP A 114 -26.44 14.37 2.83
N LEU A 115 -25.40 15.11 3.23
CA LEU A 115 -25.48 16.54 3.48
C LEU A 115 -25.51 17.35 2.17
N ASP A 116 -25.09 16.75 1.06
CA ASP A 116 -25.06 17.40 -0.27
C ASP A 116 -26.44 17.35 -0.93
N THR A 117 -27.09 16.19 -0.88
CA THR A 117 -28.35 15.97 -1.63
C THR A 117 -29.59 16.35 -0.86
N GLY A 118 -29.50 16.58 0.45
CA GLY A 118 -30.69 16.89 1.23
C GLY A 118 -31.42 15.66 1.78
N THR A 119 -30.80 14.48 1.76
CA THR A 119 -31.48 13.20 1.98
C THR A 119 -30.84 12.36 3.07
N ALA A 120 -31.61 11.47 3.70
CA ALA A 120 -31.10 10.55 4.71
C ALA A 120 -31.78 9.18 4.60
N THR A 121 -31.17 8.16 5.20
CA THR A 121 -31.72 6.81 5.31
C THR A 121 -31.52 6.30 6.72
N VAL A 122 -32.57 5.71 7.29
CA VAL A 122 -32.52 5.06 8.62
C VAL A 122 -32.72 3.57 8.46
N ALA A 123 -31.76 2.79 8.95
CA ALA A 123 -31.92 1.36 9.14
C ALA A 123 -32.57 1.09 10.50
N LEU A 124 -33.67 0.34 10.49
CA LEU A 124 -34.36 -0.17 11.67
C LEU A 124 -34.18 -1.69 11.71
N PHE A 125 -33.71 -2.25 12.81
CA PHE A 125 -33.43 -3.68 12.95
C PHE A 125 -33.68 -4.20 14.37
N ASP A 126 -33.85 -5.51 14.49
CA ASP A 126 -33.85 -6.16 15.80
C ASP A 126 -32.44 -6.14 16.41
N VAL A 127 -32.25 -5.22 17.36
CA VAL A 127 -30.99 -5.03 18.07
C VAL A 127 -30.51 -6.29 18.81
N THR A 128 -31.43 -7.18 19.21
CA THR A 128 -31.07 -8.41 19.91
C THR A 128 -30.36 -9.42 19.00
N ALA A 129 -30.61 -9.33 17.69
CA ALA A 129 -29.97 -10.16 16.68
C ALA A 129 -28.59 -9.61 16.25
N ILE A 130 -28.34 -8.31 16.46
CA ILE A 130 -27.10 -7.63 16.08
C ILE A 130 -26.05 -7.71 17.20
N GLU A 131 -24.80 -7.95 16.81
CA GLU A 131 -23.63 -7.90 17.67
C GLU A 131 -23.01 -6.50 17.67
N LYS A 132 -22.80 -5.94 16.47
CA LYS A 132 -22.15 -4.65 16.23
C LYS A 132 -22.49 -4.11 14.84
N ALA A 133 -22.23 -2.83 14.63
CA ALA A 133 -22.28 -2.17 13.33
C ALA A 133 -20.93 -1.51 12.99
N HIS A 134 -20.76 -1.11 11.74
CA HIS A 134 -19.58 -0.42 11.26
C HIS A 134 -20.00 0.58 10.19
N ALA A 135 -19.66 1.86 10.40
CA ALA A 135 -19.81 2.88 9.36
C ALA A 135 -18.45 3.18 8.76
N TYR A 136 -18.35 3.11 7.45
CA TYR A 136 -17.15 3.38 6.67
C TYR A 136 -17.43 4.54 5.73
N MET A 137 -16.51 5.47 5.65
CA MET A 137 -16.67 6.71 4.90
C MET A 137 -15.49 6.93 3.96
N MET A 138 -15.78 7.19 2.69
CA MET A 138 -14.82 7.67 1.71
C MET A 138 -15.59 8.33 0.54
N PRO A 139 -15.02 9.34 -0.15
CA PRO A 139 -15.71 10.09 -1.20
C PRO A 139 -16.38 9.23 -2.28
N SER A 140 -15.79 8.07 -2.62
CA SER A 140 -16.31 7.21 -3.69
C SER A 140 -17.27 6.10 -3.23
N LEU A 141 -17.32 5.77 -1.94
CA LEU A 141 -18.13 4.67 -1.41
C LEU A 141 -18.26 4.75 0.11
N ASN A 142 -19.43 5.18 0.60
CA ASN A 142 -19.73 5.02 2.02
C ASN A 142 -20.38 3.66 2.23
N THR A 143 -20.08 3.01 3.36
CA THR A 143 -20.81 1.80 3.74
C THR A 143 -21.36 1.91 5.14
N LEU A 144 -22.52 1.27 5.30
CA LEU A 144 -23.08 1.01 6.60
C LEU A 144 -23.32 -0.49 6.75
N GLU A 145 -22.65 -1.06 7.74
CA GLU A 145 -22.56 -2.50 7.93
C GLU A 145 -23.08 -2.88 9.31
N TRP A 146 -23.68 -4.06 9.41
CA TRP A 146 -23.97 -4.66 10.71
C TRP A 146 -23.76 -6.17 10.68
N TYR A 147 -23.38 -6.68 11.84
CA TYR A 147 -22.95 -8.04 12.07
C TYR A 147 -23.97 -8.72 12.96
N TYR A 148 -24.58 -9.79 12.46
CA TYR A 148 -25.46 -10.65 13.23
C TYR A 148 -24.64 -11.59 14.11
N ARG A 149 -25.14 -11.84 15.32
CA ARG A 149 -24.55 -12.79 16.27
C ARG A 149 -24.45 -14.18 15.63
N ALA A 150 -23.41 -14.93 15.96
CA ALA A 150 -23.23 -16.30 15.47
C ALA A 150 -24.44 -17.20 15.80
N ARG A 151 -24.81 -18.07 14.86
CA ARG A 151 -25.95 -19.00 14.97
C ARG A 151 -25.57 -20.38 14.45
N GLU A 152 -26.28 -21.40 14.92
CA GLU A 152 -26.25 -22.76 14.38
C GLU A 152 -27.59 -23.07 13.71
N ILE A 153 -27.56 -23.73 12.55
CA ILE A 153 -28.75 -24.17 11.80
C ILE A 153 -28.61 -25.65 11.51
N ALA A 154 -29.57 -26.47 11.95
CA ALA A 154 -29.57 -27.90 11.66
C ALA A 154 -29.80 -28.18 10.17
N ALA A 155 -29.49 -29.38 9.72
CA ALA A 155 -29.73 -29.82 8.35
C ALA A 155 -31.23 -29.65 7.98
N GLY A 156 -31.51 -28.94 6.89
CA GLY A 156 -32.86 -28.66 6.41
C GLY A 156 -33.58 -27.49 7.09
N GLU A 157 -32.99 -26.87 8.12
CA GLU A 157 -33.59 -25.73 8.81
C GLU A 157 -33.23 -24.38 8.18
N SER A 158 -33.91 -23.34 8.63
CA SER A 158 -33.68 -21.95 8.22
C SER A 158 -33.68 -20.98 9.41
N TRP A 159 -32.82 -19.99 9.34
CA TRP A 159 -32.85 -18.81 10.22
C TRP A 159 -33.38 -17.61 9.44
N GLU A 160 -34.20 -16.77 10.09
CA GLU A 160 -34.78 -15.57 9.49
C GLU A 160 -34.65 -14.34 10.40
N THR A 161 -34.52 -13.16 9.80
CA THR A 161 -34.58 -11.86 10.48
C THR A 161 -35.04 -10.78 9.50
N GLU A 162 -35.46 -9.63 10.01
CA GLU A 162 -35.92 -8.51 9.20
C GLU A 162 -35.21 -7.21 9.61
N TYR A 163 -34.97 -6.35 8.63
CA TYR A 163 -34.67 -4.94 8.86
C TYR A 163 -35.43 -4.07 7.84
N THR A 164 -35.64 -2.80 8.17
CA THR A 164 -36.31 -1.82 7.31
C THR A 164 -35.37 -0.65 7.02
N LEU A 165 -35.35 -0.21 5.77
CA LEU A 165 -34.66 1.01 5.33
C LEU A 165 -35.70 2.10 5.09
N VAL A 166 -35.68 3.16 5.90
CA VAL A 166 -36.60 4.30 5.84
C VAL A 166 -35.90 5.48 5.18
N PRO A 167 -36.30 5.91 3.96
CA PRO A 167 -35.76 7.12 3.35
C PRO A 167 -36.37 8.37 3.97
N LEU A 168 -35.56 9.41 4.08
CA LEU A 168 -35.92 10.72 4.62
C LEU A 168 -35.56 11.82 3.63
N ALA A 169 -36.42 12.85 3.55
CA ALA A 169 -36.19 14.07 2.79
C ALA A 169 -35.72 15.21 3.73
N ASP A 170 -34.69 14.92 4.53
CA ASP A 170 -34.11 15.82 5.53
C ASP A 170 -32.64 15.45 5.75
N THR A 171 -31.81 16.45 6.07
CA THR A 171 -30.38 16.29 6.42
C THR A 171 -30.12 16.39 7.90
N ALA A 172 -31.12 16.79 8.69
CA ALA A 172 -30.98 16.92 10.12
C ALA A 172 -30.69 15.55 10.75
N PRO A 173 -29.76 15.45 11.72
CA PRO A 173 -29.46 14.18 12.37
C PRO A 173 -30.68 13.57 13.05
N VAL A 174 -30.82 12.26 12.91
CA VAL A 174 -31.88 11.48 13.57
C VAL A 174 -31.58 11.40 15.05
N ILE A 175 -32.57 11.75 15.87
CA ILE A 175 -32.49 11.70 17.34
C ILE A 175 -33.23 10.49 17.92
N THR A 176 -34.24 9.98 17.21
CA THR A 176 -34.95 8.73 17.52
C THR A 176 -35.65 8.20 16.28
N ALA A 177 -35.76 6.89 16.17
CA ALA A 177 -36.47 6.23 15.08
C ALA A 177 -37.11 4.92 15.55
N ASN A 178 -38.28 4.61 14.99
CA ASN A 178 -38.97 3.36 15.20
C ASN A 178 -39.80 2.96 13.97
N ALA A 179 -40.53 1.85 14.07
CA ALA A 179 -41.34 1.31 12.97
C ALA A 179 -42.47 2.25 12.49
N GLN A 180 -42.85 3.28 13.25
CA GLN A 180 -43.93 4.22 12.90
C GLN A 180 -43.41 5.54 12.37
N TYR A 181 -42.35 6.10 12.97
CA TYR A 181 -41.85 7.42 12.61
C TYR A 181 -40.35 7.58 12.91
N VAL A 182 -39.80 8.65 12.35
CA VAL A 182 -38.44 9.15 12.59
C VAL A 182 -38.51 10.61 13.01
N ILE A 183 -37.71 10.99 14.01
CA ILE A 183 -37.53 12.39 14.43
C ILE A 183 -36.09 12.81 14.16
N THR A 184 -35.94 13.96 13.50
CA THR A 184 -34.67 14.65 13.32
C THR A 184 -34.71 16.01 14.02
N ALA A 185 -33.54 16.59 14.32
CA ALA A 185 -33.44 17.88 14.98
C ALA A 185 -32.37 18.78 14.35
N ASP A 186 -32.73 20.03 14.06
CA ASP A 186 -31.81 21.06 13.56
C ASP A 186 -32.02 22.42 14.24
N PRO A 187 -30.97 23.09 14.75
CA PRO A 187 -29.62 22.56 14.93
C PRO A 187 -29.50 21.67 16.17
N LEU A 188 -28.60 20.68 16.17
CA LEU A 188 -28.29 19.89 17.37
C LEU A 188 -27.48 20.67 18.41
N ARG A 189 -26.70 21.66 17.96
CA ARG A 189 -25.91 22.58 18.80
C ARG A 189 -26.46 24.00 18.70
N PRO A 190 -26.18 24.87 19.68
CA PRO A 190 -26.57 26.27 19.63
C PRO A 190 -25.98 26.97 18.42
N VAL A 191 -26.85 27.55 17.59
CA VAL A 191 -26.47 28.52 16.57
C VAL A 191 -27.20 29.80 16.92
N ALA A 192 -26.45 30.86 17.21
CA ALA A 192 -27.01 32.14 17.63
C ALA A 192 -28.11 32.60 16.66
N GLY A 193 -29.32 32.83 17.18
CA GLY A 193 -30.44 33.31 16.38
C GLY A 193 -31.27 32.24 15.66
N LYS A 194 -30.94 30.95 15.75
CA LYS A 194 -31.73 29.86 15.14
C LYS A 194 -32.58 29.09 16.17
N PRO A 195 -33.90 28.96 15.98
CA PRO A 195 -34.75 28.12 16.82
C PRO A 195 -34.50 26.63 16.54
N LEU A 196 -34.66 25.78 17.56
CA LEU A 196 -34.63 24.33 17.38
C LEU A 196 -35.87 23.86 16.60
N THR A 197 -35.66 23.14 15.52
CA THR A 197 -36.72 22.54 14.70
C THR A 197 -36.67 21.03 14.82
N LEU A 198 -37.80 20.42 15.17
CA LEU A 198 -37.98 18.97 15.11
C LEU A 198 -38.74 18.62 13.83
N ASN A 199 -38.16 17.79 12.96
CA ASN A 199 -38.89 17.27 11.82
C ASN A 199 -39.35 15.85 12.11
N LEU A 200 -40.64 15.59 11.89
CA LEU A 200 -41.22 14.26 11.98
C LEU A 200 -41.52 13.73 10.58
N SER A 201 -41.02 12.51 10.32
CA SER A 201 -41.32 11.75 9.10
C SER A 201 -41.96 10.42 9.47
N PRO A 202 -42.99 9.94 8.75
CA PRO A 202 -43.55 8.62 9.00
C PRO A 202 -42.65 7.55 8.39
N SER A 203 -42.43 6.46 9.12
CA SER A 203 -41.66 5.29 8.66
C SER A 203 -42.47 4.41 7.70
N ALA A 204 -43.80 4.50 7.73
CA ALA A 204 -44.68 3.82 6.76
C ALA A 204 -46.04 4.52 6.69
N GLY A 205 -46.53 4.76 5.48
CA GLY A 205 -47.86 5.32 5.23
C GLY A 205 -48.10 6.73 5.80
N PRO A 206 -49.29 7.30 5.60
CA PRO A 206 -49.71 8.49 6.32
C PRO A 206 -49.91 8.21 7.81
N LEU A 207 -49.51 9.15 8.68
CA LEU A 207 -49.60 9.00 10.13
C LEU A 207 -50.16 10.27 10.77
N SER A 208 -51.20 10.12 11.60
CA SER A 208 -51.63 11.18 12.51
C SER A 208 -50.81 11.11 13.79
N ALA A 209 -50.18 12.21 14.17
CA ALA A 209 -49.35 12.27 15.37
C ALA A 209 -49.60 13.58 16.12
N THR A 210 -49.50 13.55 17.45
CA THR A 210 -49.40 14.77 18.27
C THR A 210 -48.04 14.78 18.94
N VAL A 211 -47.22 15.78 18.60
CA VAL A 211 -45.92 15.99 19.21
C VAL A 211 -46.10 16.90 20.41
N THR A 212 -45.60 16.47 21.55
CA THR A 212 -45.46 17.28 22.76
C THR A 212 -43.98 17.37 23.08
N ALA A 213 -43.42 18.57 22.99
CA ALA A 213 -42.06 18.86 23.40
C ALA A 213 -42.11 19.66 24.71
N THR A 214 -41.45 19.15 25.74
CA THR A 214 -41.37 19.77 27.07
C THR A 214 -39.89 20.02 27.37
N GLY A 215 -39.52 21.28 27.57
CA GLY A 215 -38.12 21.66 27.84
C GLY A 215 -37.93 23.16 27.88
N GLY A 216 -36.69 23.61 28.09
CA GLY A 216 -36.34 25.02 28.07
C GLY A 216 -34.96 25.32 28.67
N PRO A 217 -34.57 26.60 28.69
CA PRO A 217 -33.39 27.07 29.40
C PRO A 217 -33.39 26.62 30.86
N GLU A 218 -32.23 26.36 31.46
CA GLU A 218 -32.11 25.95 32.87
C GLU A 218 -32.98 26.82 33.81
N GLY A 219 -33.98 26.19 34.46
CA GLY A 219 -34.95 26.87 35.32
C GLY A 219 -36.28 27.31 34.67
N GLN A 220 -36.51 27.02 33.38
CA GLN A 220 -37.78 27.25 32.67
C GLN A 220 -38.23 26.00 31.93
N THR A 221 -39.52 25.65 32.06
CA THR A 221 -40.16 24.57 31.30
C THR A 221 -41.28 25.17 30.47
N LEU A 222 -41.18 25.01 29.16
CA LEU A 222 -42.21 25.38 28.19
C LEU A 222 -42.70 24.10 27.52
N ASP A 223 -44.00 24.07 27.22
CA ASP A 223 -44.65 22.95 26.53
C ASP A 223 -45.10 23.41 25.14
N VAL A 224 -44.61 22.74 24.10
CA VAL A 224 -45.10 22.90 22.72
C VAL A 224 -45.86 21.65 22.35
N ARG A 225 -47.16 21.79 22.04
CA ARG A 225 -48.01 20.70 21.59
C ARG A 225 -48.55 21.00 20.20
N GLN A 226 -48.19 20.16 19.22
CA GLN A 226 -48.59 20.36 17.82
C GLN A 226 -49.16 19.06 17.23
N PRO A 227 -50.42 19.06 16.76
CA PRO A 227 -50.94 17.96 15.95
C PRO A 227 -50.38 18.05 14.52
N LEU A 228 -49.97 16.90 13.98
CA LEU A 228 -49.33 16.76 12.67
C LEU A 228 -50.06 15.70 11.83
N GLN A 229 -50.04 15.92 10.51
CA GLN A 229 -50.56 14.99 9.51
C GLN A 229 -49.42 14.59 8.58
N LEU A 230 -48.73 13.52 8.94
CA LEU A 230 -47.50 13.13 8.30
C LEU A 230 -47.78 12.39 6.98
N GLN A 231 -47.02 12.73 5.95
CA GLN A 231 -47.03 12.05 4.66
C GLN A 231 -45.62 11.53 4.37
N VAL A 232 -45.55 10.38 3.69
CA VAL A 232 -44.30 9.76 3.27
C VAL A 232 -43.46 10.74 2.44
N LEU A 233 -42.15 10.81 2.74
CA LEU A 233 -41.17 11.73 2.12
C LEU A 233 -41.53 13.23 2.21
N LYS A 234 -42.43 13.61 3.12
CA LYS A 234 -42.79 15.01 3.39
C LYS A 234 -42.75 15.26 4.90
N PRO A 235 -41.56 15.53 5.46
CA PRO A 235 -41.42 15.83 6.88
C PRO A 235 -42.30 17.02 7.27
N GLN A 236 -42.87 16.98 8.48
CA GLN A 236 -43.50 18.15 9.08
C GLN A 236 -42.64 18.69 10.23
N ALA A 237 -42.38 19.99 10.17
CA ALA A 237 -41.56 20.71 11.14
C ALA A 237 -42.41 21.20 12.33
N VAL A 238 -41.85 21.04 13.53
CA VAL A 238 -42.28 21.68 14.77
C VAL A 238 -41.16 22.62 15.20
N THR A 239 -41.34 23.92 14.97
CA THR A 239 -40.37 24.93 15.40
C THR A 239 -40.59 25.24 16.88
N LEU A 240 -39.59 24.92 17.69
CA LEU A 240 -39.60 25.18 19.12
C LEU A 240 -39.07 26.60 19.39
N PRO A 241 -39.62 27.32 20.37
CA PRO A 241 -39.22 28.70 20.66
C PRO A 241 -37.84 28.79 21.37
N TRP A 242 -37.16 27.67 21.56
CA TRP A 242 -35.89 27.58 22.29
C TRP A 242 -34.70 27.68 21.34
N GLN A 243 -33.66 28.40 21.79
CA GLN A 243 -32.31 28.22 21.28
C GLN A 243 -31.63 27.10 22.08
N VAL A 244 -30.76 26.33 21.45
CA VAL A 244 -30.11 25.18 22.11
C VAL A 244 -29.19 25.65 23.26
N ASP A 245 -28.72 26.91 23.24
CA ASP A 245 -27.94 27.50 24.33
C ASP A 245 -28.79 27.61 25.60
N GLY A 246 -28.46 26.78 26.60
CA GLY A 246 -29.15 26.72 27.89
C GLY A 246 -30.17 25.58 28.03
N LEU A 247 -30.43 24.77 26.99
CA LEU A 247 -31.36 23.64 27.08
C LEU A 247 -30.87 22.60 28.11
N GLY A 248 -31.54 22.53 29.26
CA GLY A 248 -31.20 21.57 30.31
C GLY A 248 -31.58 20.13 29.91
N GLU A 249 -32.86 19.91 29.62
CA GLU A 249 -33.41 18.65 29.13
C GLU A 249 -34.63 18.95 28.24
N LEU A 250 -34.69 18.28 27.09
CA LEU A 250 -35.82 18.29 26.16
C LEU A 250 -36.44 16.88 26.15
N SER A 251 -37.66 16.77 26.63
CA SER A 251 -38.48 15.57 26.49
C SER A 251 -39.45 15.74 25.31
N ILE A 252 -39.44 14.78 24.38
CA ILE A 252 -40.30 14.76 23.20
C ILE A 252 -41.19 13.53 23.32
N THR A 253 -42.50 13.74 23.44
CA THR A 253 -43.48 12.67 23.40
C THR A 253 -44.28 12.76 22.12
N VAL A 254 -44.30 11.68 21.33
CA VAL A 254 -45.13 11.55 20.14
C VAL A 254 -46.26 10.58 20.44
N GLN A 255 -47.49 11.07 20.34
CA GLN A 255 -48.69 10.26 20.49
C GLN A 255 -49.29 9.98 19.12
N THR A 256 -49.43 8.71 18.77
CA THR A 256 -50.10 8.21 17.57
C THR A 256 -51.33 7.37 17.96
N ASP A 257 -52.11 6.92 16.98
CA ASP A 257 -53.23 6.01 17.22
C ASP A 257 -52.79 4.64 17.79
N ALA A 258 -51.52 4.28 17.61
CA ALA A 258 -50.95 3.01 18.01
C ALA A 258 -50.20 3.07 19.36
N GLY A 259 -50.00 4.26 19.94
CA GLY A 259 -49.37 4.41 21.25
C GLY A 259 -48.67 5.76 21.44
N SER A 260 -48.00 5.89 22.59
CA SER A 260 -47.17 7.04 22.91
C SER A 260 -45.73 6.57 23.06
N THR A 261 -44.81 7.30 22.46
CA THR A 261 -43.37 7.05 22.56
C THR A 261 -42.68 8.34 22.99
N ALA A 262 -41.74 8.22 23.92
CA ALA A 262 -40.97 9.34 24.43
C ALA A 262 -39.50 9.22 24.00
N ALA A 263 -38.90 10.35 23.66
CA ALA A 263 -37.47 10.51 23.43
C ALA A 263 -36.98 11.69 24.27
N ALA A 264 -35.71 11.64 24.69
CA ALA A 264 -35.10 12.74 25.43
C ALA A 264 -33.80 13.18 24.74
N LEU A 265 -33.64 14.49 24.63
CA LEU A 265 -32.44 15.16 24.13
C LEU A 265 -31.96 16.13 25.20
N SER A 266 -30.72 16.01 25.64
CA SER A 266 -30.08 16.99 26.52
C SER A 266 -28.65 17.19 26.06
N ALA A 267 -28.03 18.31 26.46
CA ALA A 267 -26.63 18.56 26.14
C ALA A 267 -25.70 17.44 26.68
N ALA A 268 -26.03 16.85 27.84
CA ALA A 268 -25.28 15.72 28.40
C ALA A 268 -25.52 14.38 27.69
N ALA A 269 -26.67 14.24 27.02
CA ALA A 269 -27.05 13.05 26.26
C ALA A 269 -26.67 13.14 24.77
N LEU A 270 -25.95 14.18 24.32
CA LEU A 270 -25.44 14.32 22.96
C LEU A 270 -23.91 14.17 22.97
N ASP A 271 -23.39 13.24 22.17
CA ASP A 271 -21.97 13.18 21.83
C ASP A 271 -21.80 13.39 20.33
N ASP A 272 -21.37 14.59 19.97
CA ASP A 272 -21.00 14.98 18.61
C ASP A 272 -19.53 15.39 18.50
N SER A 273 -18.69 14.82 19.37
CA SER A 273 -17.23 14.86 19.18
C SER A 273 -16.85 14.25 17.82
N PRO A 274 -15.84 14.77 17.11
CA PRO A 274 -15.42 14.20 15.84
C PRO A 274 -14.89 12.76 16.01
N LEU A 275 -14.85 11.99 14.92
CA LEU A 275 -14.26 10.64 14.89
C LEU A 275 -12.84 10.63 15.44
N GLN A 276 -12.07 11.63 15.03
CA GLN A 276 -10.71 11.90 15.48
C GLN A 276 -10.57 13.42 15.56
N ASP A 277 -9.99 13.90 16.66
CA ASP A 277 -9.61 15.31 16.81
C ASP A 277 -8.27 15.52 16.08
N LEU A 278 -8.34 15.55 14.75
CA LEU A 278 -7.15 15.80 13.93
C LEU A 278 -6.87 17.31 13.86
N PRO A 279 -5.61 17.74 14.00
CA PRO A 279 -5.24 19.12 13.79
C PRO A 279 -5.54 19.54 12.34
N ALA A 280 -5.72 20.84 12.11
CA ALA A 280 -5.82 21.35 10.74
C ALA A 280 -4.53 21.01 9.96
N PRO A 281 -4.64 20.61 8.68
CA PRO A 281 -3.47 20.43 7.83
C PRO A 281 -2.60 21.70 7.78
N PRO A 282 -1.28 21.57 7.59
CA PRO A 282 -0.43 22.72 7.31
C PRO A 282 -0.95 23.51 6.10
N ALA A 283 -0.99 24.84 6.20
CA ALA A 283 -1.45 25.69 5.10
C ALA A 283 -0.56 25.54 3.84
N GLU A 284 0.72 25.27 4.05
CA GLU A 284 1.68 24.94 3.00
C GLU A 284 2.56 23.77 3.45
N MET A 285 2.81 22.84 2.53
CA MET A 285 3.73 21.74 2.73
C MET A 285 5.15 22.19 2.41
N ALA A 286 6.05 22.06 3.38
CA ALA A 286 7.44 22.46 3.19
C ALA A 286 8.09 21.65 2.05
N PRO A 287 8.69 22.29 1.04
CA PRO A 287 9.46 21.57 0.03
C PRO A 287 10.79 21.11 0.63
N PHE A 288 11.13 19.84 0.41
CA PHE A 288 12.43 19.29 0.85
C PHE A 288 13.30 19.02 -0.37
N PRO A 289 14.43 19.75 -0.55
CA PRO A 289 15.28 19.60 -1.72
C PRO A 289 15.70 18.15 -2.00
N ALA A 290 16.03 17.40 -0.96
CA ALA A 290 16.42 15.99 -1.06
C ALA A 290 15.35 15.11 -1.72
N ALA A 291 14.06 15.36 -1.44
CA ALA A 291 12.94 14.58 -1.98
C ALA A 291 12.49 15.03 -3.38
N THR A 292 13.04 16.12 -3.92
CA THR A 292 12.60 16.70 -5.21
C THR A 292 13.55 16.45 -6.39
N THR A 293 14.73 15.90 -6.12
CA THR A 293 15.81 15.68 -7.11
C THR A 293 16.28 14.23 -7.21
N TYR A 294 15.75 13.37 -6.34
CA TYR A 294 16.17 11.98 -6.22
C TYR A 294 14.95 11.06 -6.30
N PHE A 295 14.98 10.08 -7.21
CA PHE A 295 13.95 9.04 -7.28
C PHE A 295 14.40 7.84 -6.46
N PRO A 296 13.84 7.59 -5.26
CA PRO A 296 14.24 6.46 -4.46
C PRO A 296 13.82 5.16 -5.15
N TYR A 297 14.79 4.27 -5.29
CA TYR A 297 14.65 2.90 -5.78
C TYR A 297 15.45 1.97 -4.87
N GLY A 298 14.78 1.29 -3.95
CA GLY A 298 15.47 0.68 -2.81
C GLY A 298 14.70 -0.35 -2.04
N GLU A 299 15.31 -0.88 -1.00
CA GLU A 299 14.71 -1.94 -0.18
C GLU A 299 14.62 -1.55 1.30
N TYR A 300 13.56 -2.04 1.94
CA TYR A 300 13.41 -2.15 3.38
C TYR A 300 14.26 -3.28 3.96
N TYR A 301 15.34 -2.94 4.67
CA TYR A 301 16.19 -3.94 5.32
C TYR A 301 15.71 -4.30 6.73
N ARG A 302 15.34 -5.57 6.94
CA ARG A 302 14.84 -6.08 8.24
C ARG A 302 15.92 -6.58 9.21
N GLY A 303 17.21 -6.52 8.88
CA GLY A 303 18.26 -6.99 9.81
C GLY A 303 18.40 -8.51 9.91
N LEU A 304 17.77 -9.30 9.03
CA LEU A 304 17.82 -10.76 9.10
C LEU A 304 19.12 -11.28 8.48
N PHE A 305 20.18 -11.46 9.29
CA PHE A 305 21.41 -12.11 8.86
C PHE A 305 21.75 -13.32 9.75
N GLY A 306 22.17 -14.43 9.15
CA GLY A 306 22.68 -15.61 9.86
C GLY A 306 24.21 -15.63 9.88
N ASN A 307 24.80 -16.25 10.91
CA ASN A 307 26.26 -16.35 11.11
C ASN A 307 27.02 -16.96 9.91
N GLN A 308 26.34 -17.79 9.11
CA GLN A 308 26.86 -18.38 7.88
C GLN A 308 27.21 -17.34 6.79
N MET A 309 26.77 -16.09 6.92
CA MET A 309 27.00 -15.04 5.92
C MET A 309 28.23 -14.16 6.21
N GLY A 310 29.05 -14.54 7.19
CA GLY A 310 30.19 -13.77 7.66
C GLY A 310 29.82 -12.79 8.76
N THR A 311 30.69 -11.83 9.00
CA THR A 311 30.44 -10.72 9.92
C THR A 311 29.34 -9.80 9.36
N GLN A 312 28.68 -9.03 10.23
CA GLN A 312 27.68 -8.03 9.80
C GLN A 312 28.27 -7.02 8.80
N GLN A 313 29.54 -6.63 8.98
CA GLN A 313 30.22 -5.70 8.08
C GLN A 313 30.43 -6.30 6.68
N GLU A 314 30.94 -7.54 6.60
CA GLU A 314 31.08 -8.24 5.32
C GLU A 314 29.74 -8.42 4.63
N PHE A 315 28.70 -8.74 5.41
CA PHE A 315 27.36 -8.88 4.89
C PHE A 315 26.81 -7.58 4.29
N ILE A 316 26.83 -6.48 5.04
CA ILE A 316 26.30 -5.18 4.58
C ILE A 316 27.09 -4.64 3.39
N ASP A 317 28.42 -4.74 3.41
CA ASP A 317 29.24 -4.33 2.26
C ASP A 317 28.86 -5.11 0.99
N ARG A 318 28.76 -6.44 1.09
CA ARG A 318 28.35 -7.31 -0.02
C ARG A 318 26.93 -6.99 -0.51
N GLN A 319 26.00 -6.74 0.41
CA GLN A 319 24.61 -6.41 0.07
C GLN A 319 24.51 -5.08 -0.64
N LEU A 320 25.11 -4.00 -0.11
CA LEU A 320 25.07 -2.67 -0.74
C LEU A 320 25.76 -2.68 -2.10
N ARG A 321 26.90 -3.38 -2.23
CA ARG A 321 27.58 -3.56 -3.51
C ARG A 321 26.69 -4.22 -4.56
N ASP A 322 25.99 -5.28 -4.17
CA ASP A 322 25.10 -6.01 -5.06
C ASP A 322 23.81 -5.24 -5.39
N TYR A 323 23.24 -4.53 -4.42
CA TYR A 323 22.12 -3.61 -4.62
C TYR A 323 22.49 -2.52 -5.61
N ARG A 324 23.68 -1.92 -5.47
CA ARG A 324 24.12 -0.90 -6.42
C ARG A 324 24.32 -1.46 -7.82
N LYS A 325 24.93 -2.64 -7.96
CA LYS A 325 25.02 -3.39 -9.24
C LYS A 325 23.65 -3.80 -9.80
N SER A 326 22.60 -3.72 -8.99
CA SER A 326 21.21 -4.01 -9.32
C SER A 326 20.38 -2.74 -9.53
N TYR A 327 21.04 -1.57 -9.61
CA TYR A 327 20.44 -0.23 -9.77
C TYR A 327 19.61 0.26 -8.58
N PHE A 328 19.67 -0.44 -7.45
CA PHE A 328 19.13 0.07 -6.20
C PHE A 328 20.02 1.22 -5.74
N ASN A 329 19.38 2.32 -5.37
CA ASN A 329 20.03 3.56 -4.98
C ASN A 329 19.65 3.95 -3.55
N THR A 330 18.62 3.32 -2.97
CA THR A 330 18.09 3.64 -1.63
C THR A 330 18.16 2.43 -0.69
N TYR A 331 18.48 2.68 0.58
CA TYR A 331 18.59 1.65 1.62
C TYR A 331 17.92 2.09 2.92
N ILE A 332 16.81 1.45 3.28
CA ILE A 332 16.06 1.76 4.51
C ILE A 332 16.60 0.86 5.62
N ILE A 333 17.14 1.46 6.69
CA ILE A 333 17.86 0.74 7.74
C ILE A 333 17.60 1.39 9.10
N GLY A 334 17.56 0.58 10.16
CA GLY A 334 17.36 1.05 11.52
C GLY A 334 18.36 2.13 11.93
N GLU A 335 17.86 3.24 12.48
CA GLU A 335 18.63 4.37 12.99
C GLU A 335 19.74 3.91 13.93
N GLY A 336 19.46 2.93 14.79
CA GLY A 336 20.45 2.39 15.72
C GLY A 336 21.66 1.72 15.05
N SER A 337 21.51 1.17 13.83
CA SER A 337 22.63 0.60 13.07
C SER A 337 23.55 1.68 12.50
N LEU A 338 23.04 2.89 12.26
CA LEU A 338 23.79 4.03 11.73
C LEU A 338 24.41 4.86 12.88
N MET A 339 23.59 5.26 13.84
CA MET A 339 23.98 6.14 14.93
C MET A 339 24.78 5.44 16.03
N GLY A 340 24.61 4.12 16.20
CA GLY A 340 25.38 3.33 17.17
C GLY A 340 26.89 3.44 16.95
N PRO A 341 27.40 3.10 15.74
CA PRO A 341 28.80 3.31 15.36
C PRO A 341 29.25 4.76 15.50
N TYR A 342 28.46 5.72 15.00
CA TYR A 342 28.81 7.15 15.07
C TYR A 342 28.98 7.65 16.51
N ARG A 343 28.11 7.22 17.43
CA ARG A 343 28.22 7.58 18.85
C ARG A 343 29.52 7.08 19.47
N ASN A 344 30.00 5.91 19.06
CA ASN A 344 31.16 5.27 19.66
C ASN A 344 32.47 5.83 19.09
N ASP A 345 32.54 6.02 17.76
CA ASP A 345 33.79 6.26 17.04
C ASP A 345 33.82 7.60 16.29
N GLY A 346 32.71 8.35 16.26
CA GLY A 346 32.56 9.58 15.47
C GLY A 346 32.41 9.34 13.96
N VAL A 347 32.31 8.10 13.52
CA VAL A 347 32.17 7.68 12.13
C VAL A 347 31.09 6.61 12.03
N ASP A 348 30.16 6.78 11.09
CA ASP A 348 29.19 5.76 10.70
C ASP A 348 29.72 5.04 9.45
N TRP A 349 30.30 3.86 9.64
CA TRP A 349 30.89 3.09 8.56
C TRP A 349 29.85 2.62 7.51
N ILE A 350 28.57 2.49 7.88
CA ILE A 350 27.51 2.14 6.90
C ILE A 350 27.24 3.36 6.02
N SER A 351 27.16 4.55 6.61
CA SER A 351 27.01 5.80 5.84
C SER A 351 28.23 6.08 4.94
N GLU A 352 29.45 5.74 5.36
CA GLU A 352 30.63 5.80 4.47
C GLU A 352 30.53 4.82 3.29
N LEU A 353 29.98 3.61 3.50
CA LEU A 353 29.71 2.67 2.40
C LEU A 353 28.61 3.20 1.46
N LEU A 354 27.56 3.80 2.00
CA LEU A 354 26.51 4.43 1.18
C LEU A 354 27.08 5.57 0.33
N ARG A 355 27.95 6.43 0.88
CA ARG A 355 28.69 7.43 0.09
C ARG A 355 29.52 6.80 -1.02
N LYS A 356 30.30 5.77 -0.67
CA LYS A 356 31.15 5.04 -1.63
C LYS A 356 30.34 4.51 -2.83
N TYR A 357 29.13 4.01 -2.57
CA TYR A 357 28.25 3.45 -3.60
C TYR A 357 27.24 4.45 -4.17
N GLU A 358 27.31 5.73 -3.78
CA GLU A 358 26.38 6.80 -4.16
C GLU A 358 24.90 6.45 -3.90
N MET A 359 24.65 5.81 -2.77
CA MET A 359 23.32 5.44 -2.28
C MET A 359 22.83 6.44 -1.23
N ARG A 360 21.52 6.44 -0.98
CA ARG A 360 20.87 7.19 0.10
C ARG A 360 20.21 6.27 1.11
N SER A 361 20.08 6.73 2.35
CA SER A 361 19.43 5.99 3.43
C SER A 361 18.16 6.64 3.93
N PHE A 362 17.31 5.77 4.48
CA PHE A 362 16.18 6.17 5.32
C PHE A 362 16.48 5.63 6.72
N PRO A 363 16.98 6.46 7.64
CA PRO A 363 17.14 6.05 9.02
C PRO A 363 15.77 5.76 9.62
N LYS A 364 15.55 4.51 10.04
CA LYS A 364 14.27 4.02 10.54
C LYS A 364 14.24 3.89 12.05
N HIS A 365 13.18 4.38 12.68
CA HIS A 365 12.81 4.03 14.05
C HIS A 365 11.28 4.03 14.19
N ASP A 366 10.73 3.34 15.17
CA ASP A 366 9.33 3.50 15.55
C ASP A 366 9.21 4.42 16.77
N PHE A 367 8.70 5.64 16.57
CA PHE A 367 8.51 6.65 17.63
C PHE A 367 7.04 6.94 17.93
N LEU A 368 6.12 6.58 17.04
CA LEU A 368 4.69 6.86 17.22
C LEU A 368 3.97 5.72 17.93
N ARG A 369 4.28 4.47 17.55
CA ARG A 369 3.56 3.30 18.06
C ARG A 369 4.20 2.78 19.33
N VAL A 370 3.37 2.50 20.33
CA VAL A 370 3.78 1.91 21.59
C VAL A 370 3.08 0.58 21.75
N PHE A 371 3.84 -0.47 22.04
CA PHE A 371 3.31 -1.82 22.19
C PHE A 371 3.47 -2.31 23.63
N GLU A 372 2.36 -2.76 24.22
CA GLU A 372 2.33 -3.39 25.53
C GLU A 372 2.01 -4.90 25.40
N PRO A 373 2.51 -5.76 26.31
CA PRO A 373 2.13 -7.16 26.32
C PRO A 373 0.61 -7.32 26.51
N LYS A 374 -0.02 -8.16 25.68
CA LYS A 374 -1.43 -8.50 25.82
C LYS A 374 -1.60 -9.73 26.73
N GLU A 375 -2.64 -9.74 27.56
CA GLU A 375 -3.02 -10.92 28.34
C GLU A 375 -3.37 -12.09 27.40
N GLY A 376 -2.73 -13.26 27.58
CA GLY A 376 -2.85 -14.40 26.66
C GLY A 376 -1.78 -14.47 25.55
N GLY A 377 -0.84 -13.52 25.53
CA GLY A 377 0.30 -13.51 24.59
C GLY A 377 0.13 -12.53 23.43
N GLY A 378 1.26 -12.10 22.87
CA GLY A 378 1.32 -11.08 21.83
C GLY A 378 1.49 -9.66 22.40
N GLN A 379 1.38 -8.68 21.52
CA GLN A 379 1.45 -7.27 21.85
C GLN A 379 0.16 -6.56 21.40
N GLN A 380 -0.29 -5.59 22.18
CA GLN A 380 -1.33 -4.65 21.79
C GLN A 380 -0.72 -3.27 21.65
N GLU A 381 -1.11 -2.55 20.61
CA GLU A 381 -0.74 -1.15 20.47
C GLU A 381 -1.55 -0.31 21.46
N VAL A 382 -0.87 0.60 22.15
CA VAL A 382 -1.47 1.53 23.11
C VAL A 382 -1.20 2.95 22.65
N PHE A 383 -2.27 3.73 22.49
CA PHE A 383 -2.16 5.11 22.09
C PHE A 383 -1.85 5.99 23.32
N PRO A 384 -0.70 6.68 23.36
CA PRO A 384 -0.30 7.45 24.54
C PRO A 384 -1.00 8.82 24.65
N GLY A 385 -1.92 9.15 23.73
CA GLY A 385 -2.48 10.50 23.60
C GLY A 385 -1.57 11.43 22.79
N ALA A 386 -2.06 12.65 22.55
CA ALA A 386 -1.27 13.72 21.96
C ALA A 386 -0.21 14.21 22.96
N MET A 387 1.06 14.20 22.56
CA MET A 387 2.18 14.61 23.40
C MET A 387 2.58 16.07 23.15
N THR A 388 3.00 16.74 24.22
CA THR A 388 3.77 18.00 24.13
C THR A 388 5.16 17.74 23.54
N ARG A 389 5.83 18.81 23.10
CA ARG A 389 7.20 18.71 22.58
C ARG A 389 8.16 18.14 23.63
N GLU A 390 8.06 18.61 24.86
CA GLU A 390 8.88 18.18 25.99
C GLU A 390 8.68 16.69 26.26
N GLN A 391 7.43 16.21 26.26
CA GLN A 391 7.12 14.78 26.42
C GLN A 391 7.69 13.95 25.27
N MET A 392 7.55 14.40 24.02
CA MET A 392 8.13 13.69 22.86
C MET A 392 9.64 13.55 22.99
N VAL A 393 10.34 14.63 23.36
CA VAL A 393 11.80 14.61 23.55
C VAL A 393 12.23 13.74 24.73
N ASP A 394 11.61 13.91 25.89
CA ASP A 394 12.04 13.26 27.13
C ASP A 394 11.59 11.79 27.24
N VAL A 395 10.39 11.47 26.75
CA VAL A 395 9.76 10.15 26.94
C VAL A 395 9.96 9.23 25.74
N VAL A 396 9.97 9.76 24.52
CA VAL A 396 10.08 8.95 23.29
C VAL A 396 11.51 8.97 22.78
N LEU A 397 12.03 10.15 22.42
CA LEU A 397 13.31 10.26 21.72
C LEU A 397 14.49 9.87 22.60
N ARG A 398 14.57 10.33 23.86
CA ARG A 398 15.67 9.92 24.76
C ARG A 398 15.68 8.42 25.07
N LYS A 399 14.52 7.76 25.10
CA LYS A 399 14.45 6.30 25.37
C LYS A 399 15.03 5.45 24.25
N SER A 400 15.16 5.99 23.03
CA SER A 400 15.87 5.33 21.92
C SER A 400 17.37 5.14 22.19
N GLY A 401 17.93 5.81 23.21
CA GLY A 401 19.36 5.77 23.53
C GLY A 401 20.21 6.76 22.72
N PHE A 402 19.57 7.62 21.93
CA PHE A 402 20.20 8.71 21.18
C PHE A 402 19.51 10.03 21.55
N ASP A 403 20.26 11.09 21.85
CA ASP A 403 19.71 12.42 22.12
C ASP A 403 19.64 13.29 20.85
N LEU A 404 19.07 14.49 20.97
CA LEU A 404 18.93 15.41 19.83
C LEU A 404 20.28 15.96 19.35
N ASP A 405 21.26 16.14 20.24
CA ASP A 405 22.57 16.68 19.88
C ASP A 405 23.37 15.68 19.05
N LEU A 406 23.32 14.40 19.41
CA LEU A 406 23.92 13.33 18.63
C LEU A 406 23.25 13.19 17.26
N ARG A 407 21.91 13.24 17.21
CA ARG A 407 21.16 13.23 15.93
C ARG A 407 21.56 14.40 15.03
N ARG A 408 21.66 15.61 15.59
CA ARG A 408 22.09 16.80 14.86
C ARG A 408 23.50 16.63 14.30
N LYS A 409 24.47 16.20 15.13
CA LYS A 409 25.85 15.98 14.69
C LYS A 409 25.94 14.91 13.60
N TRP A 410 25.19 13.81 13.74
CA TRP A 410 25.14 12.76 12.72
C TRP A 410 24.52 13.29 11.42
N ALA A 411 23.40 14.01 11.50
CA ALA A 411 22.76 14.63 10.34
C ALA A 411 23.67 15.64 9.63
N GLU A 412 24.37 16.51 10.38
CA GLU A 412 25.37 17.42 9.83
C GLU A 412 26.53 16.67 9.16
N ALA A 413 26.98 15.58 9.78
CA ALA A 413 28.07 14.77 9.27
C ALA A 413 27.69 13.95 8.03
N TYR A 414 26.40 13.61 7.83
CA TYR A 414 25.91 12.65 6.83
C TYR A 414 24.71 13.15 6.01
N SER A 415 24.50 14.47 5.96
CA SER A 415 23.40 15.12 5.25
C SER A 415 23.32 14.69 3.77
N ASP A 416 24.47 14.42 3.15
CA ASP A 416 24.55 13.98 1.77
C ASP A 416 24.05 12.55 1.54
N VAL A 417 23.99 11.67 2.54
CA VAL A 417 23.48 10.30 2.37
C VAL A 417 22.05 10.12 2.87
N ILE A 418 21.49 11.08 3.60
CA ILE A 418 20.11 10.98 4.10
C ILE A 418 19.17 11.38 2.96
N LEU A 419 18.07 10.63 2.77
CA LEU A 419 16.98 11.07 1.88
C LEU A 419 15.77 11.55 2.67
N ALA A 420 15.39 10.79 3.70
CA ALA A 420 14.26 11.05 4.58
C ALA A 420 14.46 10.29 5.89
N TYR A 421 13.71 10.63 6.93
CA TYR A 421 13.66 9.88 8.19
C TYR A 421 12.35 9.10 8.27
N ASP A 422 12.42 7.78 8.42
CA ASP A 422 11.24 6.94 8.64
C ASP A 422 11.02 6.76 10.15
N LEU A 423 10.00 7.44 10.70
CA LEU A 423 9.83 7.53 12.16
C LEU A 423 8.67 6.70 12.71
N SER A 424 7.98 5.92 11.87
CA SER A 424 7.05 4.89 12.32
C SER A 424 6.61 3.99 11.17
N ASP A 425 6.28 2.75 11.53
CA ASP A 425 5.84 1.70 10.62
C ASP A 425 4.33 1.50 10.79
N GLU A 426 3.53 1.86 9.79
CA GLU A 426 2.07 1.76 9.71
C GLU A 426 1.26 2.38 10.87
N PRO A 427 1.51 3.63 11.31
CA PRO A 427 0.68 4.28 12.33
C PRO A 427 -0.76 4.54 11.84
N GLY A 428 -1.75 4.40 12.73
CA GLY A 428 -3.13 4.85 12.51
C GLY A 428 -3.27 6.38 12.51
N GLY A 429 -4.41 6.89 12.03
CA GLY A 429 -4.73 8.33 11.96
C GLY A 429 -4.68 9.05 13.32
N GLU A 430 -4.95 8.34 14.41
CA GLU A 430 -4.86 8.84 15.78
C GLU A 430 -3.46 9.39 16.12
N HIS A 431 -2.41 8.95 15.41
CA HIS A 431 -1.03 9.40 15.63
C HIS A 431 -0.65 10.68 14.89
N ILE A 432 -1.50 11.23 14.01
CA ILE A 432 -1.22 12.45 13.25
C ILE A 432 -0.75 13.64 14.13
N PRO A 433 -1.35 13.92 15.31
CA PRO A 433 -0.84 14.98 16.19
C PRO A 433 0.61 14.76 16.63
N ASN A 434 0.97 13.52 16.94
CA ASN A 434 2.33 13.15 17.37
C ASN A 434 3.30 13.16 16.17
N TYR A 435 2.85 12.74 14.99
CA TYR A 435 3.61 12.85 13.75
C TYR A 435 3.94 14.32 13.43
N MET A 436 2.97 15.22 13.51
CA MET A 436 3.21 16.66 13.29
C MET A 436 4.20 17.25 14.31
N MET A 437 4.16 16.77 15.57
CA MET A 437 5.14 17.15 16.58
C MET A 437 6.55 16.66 16.20
N LEU A 438 6.72 15.41 15.78
CA LEU A 438 8.01 14.88 15.32
C LEU A 438 8.53 15.64 14.09
N GLN A 439 7.69 15.90 13.10
CA GLN A 439 8.04 16.69 11.93
C GLN A 439 8.53 18.10 12.31
N ASN A 440 7.91 18.74 13.31
CA ASN A 440 8.38 20.03 13.83
C ASN A 440 9.73 19.92 14.57
N ILE A 441 9.95 18.86 15.35
CA ILE A 441 11.26 18.63 16.00
C ILE A 441 12.35 18.42 14.95
N TRP A 442 12.09 17.61 13.92
CA TRP A 442 13.06 17.32 12.87
C TRP A 442 13.36 18.52 11.99
N ARG A 443 12.37 19.39 11.74
CA ARG A 443 12.62 20.65 11.03
C ARG A 443 13.67 21.52 11.73
N ASP A 444 13.74 21.48 13.06
CA ASP A 444 14.76 22.19 13.84
C ASP A 444 16.12 21.46 13.86
N LEU A 445 16.12 20.15 13.61
CA LEU A 445 17.28 19.28 13.67
C LEU A 445 18.01 19.20 12.34
N ASP A 446 17.26 18.90 11.28
CA ASP A 446 17.71 18.75 9.90
C ASP A 446 16.62 19.29 8.95
N PRO A 447 16.64 20.59 8.62
CA PRO A 447 15.62 21.21 7.79
C PRO A 447 15.65 20.76 6.32
N ALA A 448 16.70 20.05 5.88
CA ALA A 448 16.85 19.65 4.48
C ALA A 448 16.09 18.36 4.14
N HIS A 449 15.74 17.54 5.15
CA HIS A 449 15.18 16.20 4.97
C HIS A 449 13.80 16.05 5.62
N PRO A 450 12.84 15.41 4.94
CA PRO A 450 11.50 15.19 5.49
C PRO A 450 11.48 14.06 6.52
N VAL A 451 10.55 14.15 7.48
CA VAL A 451 10.06 12.96 8.19
C VAL A 451 8.94 12.33 7.38
N VAL A 452 9.09 11.04 7.13
CA VAL A 452 8.06 10.16 6.59
C VAL A 452 7.68 9.12 7.64
N VAL A 453 6.52 8.50 7.42
CA VAL A 453 6.11 7.26 8.08
C VAL A 453 5.69 6.33 6.96
N ILE A 454 6.03 5.05 7.07
CA ILE A 454 5.57 4.06 6.10
C ILE A 454 4.12 3.75 6.44
N LEU A 455 3.19 4.00 5.53
CA LEU A 455 1.77 3.73 5.73
C LEU A 455 1.33 2.49 4.95
N ASN A 456 0.14 1.95 5.20
CA ASN A 456 -0.57 1.29 4.10
C ASN A 456 -1.10 2.40 3.18
N LEU A 457 -1.01 2.29 1.85
CA LEU A 457 -1.47 3.39 0.95
C LEU A 457 -2.93 3.80 1.18
N ASN A 458 -3.74 2.91 1.77
CA ASN A 458 -5.11 3.17 2.18
C ASN A 458 -5.29 4.06 3.44
N ARG A 459 -4.20 4.51 4.09
CA ARG A 459 -4.17 5.45 5.23
C ARG A 459 -4.25 6.90 4.77
N THR A 460 -5.26 7.15 3.96
CA THR A 460 -5.47 8.41 3.23
C THR A 460 -5.69 9.62 4.14
N GLU A 461 -6.00 9.40 5.42
CA GLU A 461 -6.05 10.43 6.45
C GLU A 461 -4.74 11.22 6.61
N TYR A 462 -3.59 10.64 6.22
CA TYR A 462 -2.28 11.30 6.26
C TYR A 462 -1.96 12.17 5.03
N LEU A 463 -2.71 12.05 3.93
CA LEU A 463 -2.44 12.75 2.66
C LEU A 463 -2.26 14.27 2.81
N PRO A 464 -3.03 14.99 3.67
CA PRO A 464 -2.86 16.42 3.89
C PRO A 464 -1.66 16.81 4.77
N TYR A 465 -1.04 15.85 5.47
CA TYR A 465 -0.09 16.13 6.56
C TYR A 465 1.36 15.79 6.21
N MET A 466 1.59 14.91 5.22
CA MET A 466 2.93 14.40 4.90
C MET A 466 3.59 15.14 3.73
N PRO A 467 4.85 15.61 3.89
CA PRO A 467 5.58 16.31 2.82
C PRO A 467 5.98 15.39 1.67
N VAL A 468 5.97 14.08 1.92
CA VAL A 468 6.09 12.99 0.97
C VAL A 468 5.13 11.93 1.46
N TYR A 469 4.09 11.59 0.70
CA TYR A 469 3.18 10.53 1.10
C TYR A 469 3.80 9.20 0.73
N TYR A 470 4.07 8.35 1.72
CA TYR A 470 4.80 7.10 1.51
C TYR A 470 4.02 5.94 2.12
N GLY A 471 3.76 4.90 1.32
CA GLY A 471 3.13 3.71 1.86
C GLY A 471 3.23 2.48 0.97
N ASP A 472 2.82 1.38 1.57
CA ASP A 472 2.88 0.02 1.06
C ASP A 472 1.58 -0.32 0.34
N GLU A 473 1.71 -1.06 -0.76
CA GLU A 473 0.58 -1.64 -1.48
C GLU A 473 0.96 -3.02 -2.00
N TYR A 474 0.27 -4.05 -1.52
CA TYR A 474 0.63 -5.46 -1.75
C TYR A 474 -0.52 -6.22 -2.39
N PRO A 475 -0.79 -6.04 -3.70
CA PRO A 475 -2.05 -6.49 -4.29
C PRO A 475 -2.02 -7.95 -4.79
N ILE A 476 -0.90 -8.66 -4.61
CA ILE A 476 -0.73 -10.05 -5.02
C ILE A 476 -1.07 -10.97 -3.84
N HIS A 477 -2.30 -11.51 -3.85
CA HIS A 477 -2.80 -12.37 -2.78
C HIS A 477 -3.02 -13.81 -3.27
N ASN A 478 -3.19 -14.73 -2.32
CA ASN A 478 -3.70 -16.07 -2.62
C ASN A 478 -5.20 -16.03 -3.00
N ASP A 479 -5.71 -17.09 -3.61
CA ASP A 479 -7.10 -17.15 -4.10
C ASP A 479 -8.12 -16.96 -2.96
N LYS A 480 -7.82 -17.45 -1.75
CA LYS A 480 -8.67 -17.31 -0.55
C LYS A 480 -8.78 -15.86 -0.06
N ARG A 481 -7.80 -15.02 -0.40
CA ARG A 481 -7.72 -13.60 -0.02
C ARG A 481 -8.00 -12.67 -1.18
N GLY A 482 -8.69 -13.19 -2.19
CA GLY A 482 -9.10 -12.41 -3.33
C GLY A 482 -7.99 -12.26 -4.34
N GLY A 483 -7.14 -13.25 -4.55
CA GLY A 483 -6.36 -13.48 -5.76
C GLY A 483 -5.31 -12.41 -6.11
N ARG A 484 -4.74 -12.56 -7.30
CA ARG A 484 -3.64 -11.74 -7.80
C ARG A 484 -4.21 -10.53 -8.56
N ASP A 485 -3.87 -9.31 -8.14
CA ASP A 485 -4.43 -8.08 -8.73
C ASP A 485 -3.38 -6.98 -8.95
N PRO A 486 -2.39 -7.17 -9.84
CA PRO A 486 -1.34 -6.17 -10.06
C PRO A 486 -1.87 -4.79 -10.47
N TRP A 487 -3.07 -4.70 -11.05
CA TRP A 487 -3.70 -3.44 -11.50
C TRP A 487 -4.16 -2.53 -10.36
N HIS A 488 -4.40 -3.10 -9.18
CA HIS A 488 -4.74 -2.30 -8.00
C HIS A 488 -3.64 -1.28 -7.66
N MET A 489 -2.38 -1.58 -8.01
CA MET A 489 -1.25 -0.66 -7.87
C MET A 489 -1.50 0.69 -8.55
N TYR A 490 -1.98 0.69 -9.81
CA TYR A 490 -2.30 1.94 -10.52
C TYR A 490 -3.41 2.71 -9.78
N THR A 491 -4.45 2.00 -9.37
CA THR A 491 -5.62 2.60 -8.71
C THR A 491 -5.25 3.25 -7.38
N SER A 492 -4.51 2.54 -6.51
CA SER A 492 -4.11 3.05 -5.20
C SER A 492 -3.16 4.24 -5.31
N VAL A 493 -2.16 4.16 -6.18
CA VAL A 493 -1.20 5.26 -6.37
C VAL A 493 -1.89 6.48 -6.99
N ARG A 494 -2.70 6.29 -8.04
CA ARG A 494 -3.39 7.39 -8.73
C ARG A 494 -4.36 8.09 -7.79
N PHE A 495 -5.07 7.33 -6.97
CA PHE A 495 -5.95 7.88 -5.95
C PHE A 495 -5.22 8.87 -5.03
N CYS A 496 -4.01 8.51 -4.60
CA CYS A 496 -3.20 9.34 -3.72
C CYS A 496 -2.66 10.56 -4.46
N THR A 497 -2.09 10.39 -5.66
CA THR A 497 -1.51 11.51 -6.44
C THR A 497 -2.55 12.55 -6.83
N ASP A 498 -3.81 12.15 -7.06
CA ASP A 498 -4.88 13.09 -7.40
C ASP A 498 -5.40 13.87 -6.18
N ARG A 499 -5.00 13.48 -4.96
CA ARG A 499 -5.51 14.02 -3.69
C ARG A 499 -4.44 14.63 -2.79
N THR A 500 -3.18 14.57 -3.19
CA THR A 500 -2.10 15.30 -2.51
C THR A 500 -1.20 16.02 -3.51
N SER A 501 -0.68 17.16 -3.11
CA SER A 501 0.39 17.86 -3.86
C SER A 501 1.78 17.33 -3.52
N ALA A 502 1.89 16.54 -2.44
CA ALA A 502 3.14 15.88 -2.06
C ALA A 502 3.50 14.78 -3.07
N PRO A 503 4.81 14.55 -3.33
CA PRO A 503 5.22 13.36 -4.07
C PRO A 503 4.75 12.10 -3.34
N VAL A 504 4.20 11.15 -4.12
CA VAL A 504 3.78 9.84 -3.62
C VAL A 504 4.91 8.83 -3.86
N TRP A 505 5.40 8.21 -2.79
CA TRP A 505 6.29 7.06 -2.84
C TRP A 505 5.50 5.80 -2.51
N VAL A 506 5.83 4.69 -3.16
CA VAL A 506 5.15 3.42 -2.92
C VAL A 506 6.15 2.30 -2.63
N MET A 507 5.83 1.44 -1.68
CA MET A 507 6.56 0.20 -1.44
C MET A 507 5.82 -0.98 -2.07
N LEU A 508 6.51 -1.73 -2.93
CA LEU A 508 6.00 -2.90 -3.64
C LEU A 508 6.32 -4.20 -2.88
N PRO A 509 5.49 -5.26 -3.04
CA PRO A 509 5.74 -6.53 -2.38
C PRO A 509 6.86 -7.28 -3.10
N ALA A 510 7.94 -7.59 -2.39
CA ALA A 510 8.99 -8.48 -2.88
C ALA A 510 9.10 -9.75 -2.03
N PHE A 511 7.99 -10.17 -1.42
CA PHE A 511 7.85 -11.37 -0.58
C PHE A 511 6.55 -12.13 -0.87
N GLY A 512 6.43 -13.33 -0.29
CA GLY A 512 5.22 -14.16 -0.29
C GLY A 512 5.33 -15.33 0.69
N GLY A 513 4.27 -16.12 0.80
CA GLY A 513 4.23 -17.30 1.66
C GLY A 513 3.63 -18.53 0.99
N LEU A 514 3.50 -19.62 1.74
CA LEU A 514 2.77 -20.82 1.31
C LEU A 514 1.27 -20.51 1.07
N ASP A 515 0.51 -21.46 0.53
CA ASP A 515 -0.88 -21.27 0.07
C ASP A 515 -1.82 -20.63 1.11
N ASP A 516 -1.57 -20.85 2.39
CA ASP A 516 -2.31 -20.35 3.54
C ASP A 516 -1.84 -18.97 4.03
N TYR A 517 -0.70 -18.47 3.54
CA TYR A 517 -0.24 -17.11 3.78
C TYR A 517 -0.94 -16.11 2.83
N PRO A 518 -1.45 -14.96 3.33
CA PRO A 518 -2.30 -14.07 2.54
C PRO A 518 -1.66 -13.52 1.26
N TRP A 519 -0.38 -13.20 1.31
CA TRP A 519 0.36 -12.57 0.22
C TRP A 519 1.20 -13.58 -0.55
N GLN A 520 1.30 -13.37 -1.85
CA GLN A 520 2.07 -14.22 -2.75
C GLN A 520 3.14 -13.38 -3.44
N LEU A 521 4.30 -13.98 -3.72
CA LEU A 521 5.34 -13.29 -4.47
C LEU A 521 4.85 -13.06 -5.90
N ALA A 522 5.03 -11.84 -6.40
CA ALA A 522 4.75 -11.54 -7.79
C ALA A 522 5.60 -12.40 -8.73
N THR A 523 5.05 -12.83 -9.85
CA THR A 523 5.86 -13.36 -10.96
C THR A 523 6.71 -12.23 -11.56
N GLY A 524 7.66 -12.58 -12.43
CA GLY A 524 8.44 -11.57 -13.17
C GLY A 524 7.55 -10.56 -13.91
N PRO A 525 6.64 -11.00 -14.80
CA PRO A 525 5.71 -10.12 -15.52
C PRO A 525 4.82 -9.27 -14.60
N GLU A 526 4.32 -9.81 -13.49
CA GLU A 526 3.50 -9.04 -12.54
C GLU A 526 4.32 -7.98 -11.79
N MET A 527 5.55 -8.30 -11.36
CA MET A 527 6.45 -7.34 -10.72
C MET A 527 6.76 -6.20 -11.69
N ARG A 528 7.09 -6.55 -12.94
CA ARG A 528 7.30 -5.58 -14.02
C ARG A 528 6.08 -4.70 -14.25
N LEU A 529 4.88 -5.28 -14.28
CA LEU A 529 3.63 -4.55 -14.47
C LEU A 529 3.40 -3.56 -13.31
N MET A 530 3.52 -4.00 -12.06
CA MET A 530 3.33 -3.14 -10.89
C MET A 530 4.28 -1.93 -10.88
N ILE A 531 5.54 -2.10 -11.26
CA ILE A 531 6.52 -0.99 -11.33
C ILE A 531 6.07 0.06 -12.35
N HIS A 532 5.71 -0.37 -13.57
CA HIS A 532 5.27 0.56 -14.62
C HIS A 532 3.92 1.21 -14.28
N LEU A 533 2.99 0.48 -13.65
CA LEU A 533 1.71 1.01 -13.19
C LEU A 533 1.88 2.08 -12.11
N ALA A 534 2.80 1.88 -11.15
CA ALA A 534 3.12 2.89 -10.14
C ALA A 534 3.64 4.18 -10.79
N VAL A 535 4.56 4.07 -11.76
CA VAL A 535 5.09 5.22 -12.50
C VAL A 535 3.99 5.89 -13.35
N ALA A 536 3.18 5.12 -14.07
CA ALA A 536 2.06 5.61 -14.87
C ALA A 536 1.02 6.37 -14.02
N ALA A 537 0.80 5.92 -12.79
CA ALA A 537 -0.07 6.55 -11.82
C ALA A 537 0.53 7.81 -11.17
N GLY A 538 1.82 8.12 -11.43
CA GLY A 538 2.47 9.35 -10.97
C GLY A 538 3.41 9.18 -9.77
N ALA A 539 3.75 7.95 -9.35
CA ALA A 539 4.69 7.73 -8.26
C ALA A 539 6.05 8.43 -8.50
N LYS A 540 6.60 9.00 -7.44
CA LYS A 540 7.90 9.71 -7.41
C LYS A 540 8.98 8.97 -6.64
N GLY A 541 8.70 7.72 -6.27
CA GLY A 541 9.61 6.82 -5.58
C GLY A 541 9.02 5.42 -5.49
N ILE A 542 9.87 4.41 -5.61
CA ILE A 542 9.50 3.00 -5.54
C ILE A 542 10.49 2.29 -4.61
N THR A 543 9.99 1.67 -3.55
CA THR A 543 10.80 0.81 -2.68
C THR A 543 10.21 -0.59 -2.63
N TYR A 544 10.90 -1.51 -1.97
CA TYR A 544 10.48 -2.90 -1.88
C TYR A 544 10.51 -3.40 -0.44
N HIS A 545 9.51 -4.20 -0.08
CA HIS A 545 9.51 -4.94 1.17
C HIS A 545 9.90 -6.38 0.98
N GLY A 546 10.72 -6.90 1.89
CA GLY A 546 10.91 -8.33 2.03
C GLY A 546 11.63 -9.02 0.88
N SER A 547 12.41 -8.30 0.07
CA SER A 547 13.32 -8.91 -0.93
C SER A 547 14.57 -9.55 -0.31
N TYR A 548 14.58 -9.79 1.00
CA TYR A 548 15.66 -10.47 1.70
C TYR A 548 15.16 -11.29 2.90
N SER A 549 15.31 -12.62 2.84
CA SER A 549 15.13 -13.54 3.96
C SER A 549 16.13 -14.69 3.87
N PRO A 550 16.57 -15.28 5.00
CA PRO A 550 17.27 -16.55 4.96
C PRO A 550 16.51 -17.60 4.15
N PRO A 551 17.22 -18.51 3.45
CA PRO A 551 16.58 -19.41 2.51
C PRO A 551 15.61 -20.33 3.23
N CYS A 552 14.33 -20.24 2.87
CA CYS A 552 13.25 -20.98 3.52
C CYS A 552 13.34 -22.50 3.33
N TRP A 553 14.17 -22.99 2.39
CA TRP A 553 14.41 -24.42 2.20
C TRP A 553 15.46 -24.97 3.17
N THR A 554 16.18 -24.10 3.90
CA THR A 554 17.12 -24.50 4.95
C THR A 554 16.68 -24.09 6.34
N HIS A 555 15.90 -23.02 6.51
CA HIS A 555 15.54 -22.48 7.82
C HIS A 555 14.05 -22.18 7.97
N ASN A 556 13.53 -22.33 9.19
CA ASN A 556 12.15 -21.97 9.52
C ASN A 556 11.98 -20.44 9.68
N HIS A 557 11.69 -19.72 8.59
CA HIS A 557 11.59 -18.25 8.54
C HIS A 557 10.19 -17.74 8.20
N TYR A 558 10.00 -16.41 8.34
CA TYR A 558 8.72 -15.72 8.22
C TYR A 558 8.23 -15.61 6.78
N TYR A 559 9.07 -15.11 5.87
CA TYR A 559 8.77 -15.09 4.44
C TYR A 559 9.27 -16.37 3.81
N PHE A 560 8.35 -17.11 3.21
CA PHE A 560 8.69 -18.33 2.51
C PHE A 560 9.21 -18.03 1.10
N TYR A 561 8.60 -17.07 0.41
CA TYR A 561 9.06 -16.56 -0.87
C TYR A 561 9.62 -15.15 -0.67
N THR A 562 10.74 -14.86 -1.31
CA THR A 562 11.33 -13.53 -1.41
C THR A 562 11.83 -13.35 -2.83
N ALA A 563 11.80 -12.13 -3.36
CA ALA A 563 12.28 -11.87 -4.71
C ALA A 563 13.74 -12.32 -4.85
N ARG A 564 14.51 -12.18 -3.76
CA ARG A 564 15.85 -12.71 -3.61
C ARG A 564 16.09 -13.15 -2.16
N ASP A 565 16.81 -14.24 -1.97
CA ASP A 565 17.14 -14.70 -0.63
C ASP A 565 18.47 -14.17 -0.11
N SER A 566 18.79 -14.57 1.12
CA SER A 566 19.98 -14.10 1.81
C SER A 566 21.30 -14.53 1.17
N TRP A 567 21.28 -15.60 0.38
CA TRP A 567 22.42 -16.16 -0.33
C TRP A 567 22.49 -15.72 -1.79
N GLN A 568 21.73 -14.69 -2.13
CA GLN A 568 21.67 -14.06 -3.44
C GLN A 568 20.94 -14.90 -4.50
N ALA A 569 20.21 -15.95 -4.12
CA ALA A 569 19.38 -16.70 -5.05
C ALA A 569 18.16 -15.83 -5.44
N GLY A 570 18.14 -15.40 -6.70
CA GLY A 570 17.06 -14.58 -7.26
C GLY A 570 15.90 -15.40 -7.80
N THR A 571 14.74 -14.77 -7.87
CA THR A 571 13.57 -15.22 -8.61
C THR A 571 13.40 -14.36 -9.86
N PRO A 572 12.54 -14.74 -10.82
CA PRO A 572 12.23 -13.88 -11.96
C PRO A 572 11.73 -12.48 -11.57
N ALA A 573 11.10 -12.31 -10.40
CA ALA A 573 10.71 -10.99 -9.91
C ALA A 573 11.91 -10.10 -9.63
N TRP A 574 12.99 -10.64 -9.04
CA TRP A 574 14.22 -9.90 -8.81
C TRP A 574 14.91 -9.49 -10.11
N ASP A 575 14.90 -10.34 -11.13
CA ASP A 575 15.48 -10.02 -12.42
C ASP A 575 14.74 -8.84 -13.09
N GLU A 576 13.41 -8.80 -12.97
CA GLU A 576 12.60 -7.69 -13.48
C GLU A 576 12.78 -6.41 -12.65
N MET A 577 12.91 -6.49 -11.32
CA MET A 577 13.28 -5.36 -10.47
C MET A 577 14.61 -4.74 -10.93
N LYS A 578 15.61 -5.56 -11.28
CA LYS A 578 16.88 -5.06 -11.81
C LYS A 578 16.73 -4.43 -13.18
N ARG A 579 16.08 -5.13 -14.11
CA ARG A 579 15.94 -4.73 -15.51
C ARG A 579 15.18 -3.41 -15.64
N VAL A 580 14.07 -3.28 -14.93
CA VAL A 580 13.25 -2.06 -14.93
C VAL A 580 13.94 -0.96 -14.14
N GLY A 581 14.52 -1.29 -12.98
CA GLY A 581 15.30 -0.39 -12.13
C GLY A 581 16.36 0.39 -12.88
N ARG A 582 17.11 -0.26 -13.79
CA ARG A 582 18.10 0.36 -14.68
C ARG A 582 17.56 1.57 -15.45
N GLN A 583 16.34 1.44 -15.96
CA GLN A 583 15.71 2.45 -16.81
C GLN A 583 15.05 3.54 -15.95
N ILE A 584 14.20 3.14 -15.01
CA ILE A 584 13.41 4.10 -14.24
C ILE A 584 14.27 5.00 -13.36
N THR A 585 15.38 4.50 -12.79
CA THR A 585 16.28 5.33 -11.98
C THR A 585 17.09 6.33 -12.80
N ALA A 586 17.26 6.08 -14.11
CA ALA A 586 17.87 7.04 -15.03
C ALA A 586 16.86 8.08 -15.53
N ILE A 587 15.61 7.67 -15.77
CA ILE A 587 14.57 8.51 -16.38
C ILE A 587 13.82 9.36 -15.36
N MET A 588 13.37 8.74 -14.26
CA MET A 588 12.46 9.38 -13.31
C MET A 588 12.99 10.64 -12.63
N PRO A 589 14.31 10.83 -12.39
CA PRO A 589 14.82 12.12 -11.92
C PRO A 589 14.41 13.31 -12.79
N ALA A 590 14.30 13.13 -14.12
CA ALA A 590 13.81 14.17 -15.03
C ALA A 590 12.28 14.36 -14.96
N ALA A 591 11.55 13.35 -14.49
CA ALA A 591 10.09 13.35 -14.36
C ALA A 591 9.60 13.61 -12.92
N LEU A 592 10.46 14.06 -12.00
CA LEU A 592 10.05 14.35 -10.61
C LEU A 592 9.11 15.55 -10.52
N GLN A 593 9.30 16.55 -11.38
CA GLN A 593 8.49 17.78 -11.43
C GLN A 593 7.39 17.71 -12.48
N THR A 594 6.56 16.67 -12.39
CA THR A 594 5.41 16.46 -13.27
C THR A 594 4.16 16.16 -12.46
N ASP A 595 3.01 16.51 -13.01
CA ASP A 595 1.71 16.18 -12.43
C ASP A 595 0.95 15.19 -13.31
N THR A 596 0.08 14.40 -12.69
CA THR A 596 -0.91 13.59 -13.40
C THR A 596 -1.90 14.50 -14.14
N VAL A 597 -2.38 14.05 -15.30
CA VAL A 597 -3.43 14.76 -16.06
C VAL A 597 -4.54 13.80 -16.46
N ASP A 598 -5.75 14.33 -16.66
CA ASP A 598 -6.88 13.58 -17.19
C ASP A 598 -6.95 13.69 -18.72
N ASP A 599 -6.54 14.84 -19.27
CA ASP A 599 -6.44 15.07 -20.72
C ASP A 599 -5.09 14.58 -21.25
N GLU A 600 -5.08 13.38 -21.81
CA GLU A 600 -3.88 12.74 -22.33
C GLU A 600 -3.56 13.13 -23.79
N PRO A 601 -2.29 13.43 -24.12
CA PRO A 601 -1.88 13.79 -25.49
C PRO A 601 -1.92 12.61 -26.47
N PHE A 602 -2.06 11.37 -25.99
CA PHE A 602 -2.18 10.17 -26.79
C PHE A 602 -3.29 9.29 -26.23
N THR A 603 -3.95 8.54 -27.11
CA THR A 603 -4.75 7.36 -26.74
C THR A 603 -4.14 6.12 -27.39
N THR A 604 -4.57 4.93 -26.97
CA THR A 604 -4.13 3.67 -27.58
C THR A 604 -5.22 3.05 -28.44
N ASP A 605 -4.83 2.59 -29.63
CA ASP A 605 -5.57 1.58 -30.40
C ASP A 605 -4.95 0.22 -30.10
N ALA A 606 -5.60 -0.54 -29.22
CA ALA A 606 -5.19 -1.86 -28.74
C ALA A 606 -6.41 -2.77 -28.58
N ALA A 607 -6.20 -4.08 -28.67
CA ALA A 607 -7.26 -5.06 -28.45
C ALA A 607 -7.82 -4.94 -27.02
N ALA A 608 -9.13 -5.13 -26.83
CA ALA A 608 -9.70 -5.24 -25.50
C ALA A 608 -9.43 -6.62 -24.90
N VAL A 609 -9.09 -6.68 -23.61
CA VAL A 609 -8.83 -7.91 -22.86
C VAL A 609 -9.65 -7.92 -21.57
N SER A 610 -9.93 -9.13 -21.08
CA SER A 610 -10.41 -9.36 -19.72
C SER A 610 -9.47 -10.36 -19.05
N LEU A 611 -8.85 -9.97 -17.95
CA LEU A 611 -7.72 -10.69 -17.33
C LEU A 611 -8.04 -11.06 -15.89
N SER A 612 -7.42 -12.15 -15.41
CA SER A 612 -7.46 -12.64 -14.01
C SER A 612 -8.86 -12.56 -13.39
N GLU A 613 -9.80 -13.35 -13.93
CA GLU A 613 -11.19 -13.40 -13.44
C GLU A 613 -11.93 -12.04 -13.49
N ASN A 614 -11.62 -11.19 -14.48
CA ASN A 614 -12.21 -9.85 -14.70
C ASN A 614 -11.70 -8.74 -13.77
N ARG A 615 -10.52 -8.89 -13.15
CA ARG A 615 -9.89 -7.81 -12.37
C ARG A 615 -9.47 -6.63 -13.23
N TYR A 616 -9.08 -6.91 -14.46
CA TYR A 616 -8.86 -5.90 -15.47
C TYR A 616 -9.76 -6.15 -16.67
N GLN A 617 -10.48 -5.10 -17.09
CA GLN A 617 -11.25 -5.06 -18.32
C GLN A 617 -10.94 -3.74 -19.03
N GLY A 618 -10.32 -3.81 -20.20
CA GLY A 618 -9.89 -2.61 -20.91
C GLY A 618 -8.95 -2.92 -22.07
N PRO A 619 -8.30 -1.89 -22.63
CA PRO A 619 -7.29 -2.06 -23.66
C PRO A 619 -6.09 -2.88 -23.14
N ALA A 620 -5.60 -3.83 -23.92
CA ALA A 620 -4.42 -4.62 -23.59
C ALA A 620 -3.17 -3.77 -23.38
N VAL A 621 -3.12 -2.60 -24.01
CA VAL A 621 -2.07 -1.60 -23.79
C VAL A 621 -2.71 -0.27 -23.49
N THR A 622 -2.30 0.36 -22.40
CA THR A 622 -2.71 1.73 -22.03
C THR A 622 -1.55 2.69 -22.19
N VAL A 623 -1.87 3.97 -22.32
CA VAL A 623 -0.92 5.07 -22.17
C VAL A 623 -1.42 5.93 -21.01
N SER A 624 -0.49 6.47 -20.22
CA SER A 624 -0.76 7.49 -19.22
C SER A 624 0.21 8.65 -19.40
N ALA A 625 -0.20 9.86 -19.04
CA ALA A 625 0.63 11.05 -19.23
C ALA A 625 0.93 11.78 -17.92
N LEU A 626 2.19 12.20 -17.78
CA LEU A 626 2.66 13.06 -16.72
C LEU A 626 3.15 14.38 -17.34
N LYS A 627 2.48 15.48 -17.02
CA LYS A 627 2.76 16.80 -17.59
C LYS A 627 3.85 17.52 -16.80
N GLU A 628 4.86 18.06 -17.47
CA GLU A 628 5.89 18.86 -16.80
C GLU A 628 5.31 20.15 -16.20
N ARG A 629 5.67 20.43 -14.93
CA ARG A 629 5.29 21.67 -14.24
C ARG A 629 5.94 22.88 -14.92
N GLY A 630 5.11 23.83 -15.36
CA GLY A 630 5.57 25.04 -16.05
C GLY A 630 6.08 24.83 -17.48
N GLY A 631 6.03 23.60 -18.00
CA GLY A 631 6.41 23.25 -19.37
C GLY A 631 5.22 22.87 -20.26
N THR A 632 5.51 22.57 -21.53
CA THR A 632 4.52 22.07 -22.51
C THR A 632 4.71 20.59 -22.86
N GLY A 633 5.72 19.93 -22.30
CA GLY A 633 6.03 18.54 -22.57
C GLY A 633 5.36 17.55 -21.64
N TYR A 634 5.33 16.30 -22.08
CA TYR A 634 4.70 15.18 -21.41
C TYR A 634 5.62 13.97 -21.38
N PHE A 635 5.77 13.37 -20.20
CA PHE A 635 6.26 12.00 -20.10
C PHE A 635 5.07 11.06 -20.30
N LEU A 636 5.20 10.12 -21.24
CA LEU A 636 4.18 9.11 -21.53
C LEU A 636 4.65 7.77 -20.98
N VAL A 637 3.76 7.06 -20.29
CA VAL A 637 4.03 5.71 -19.78
C VAL A 637 3.09 4.77 -20.50
N VAL A 638 3.62 3.99 -21.43
CA VAL A 638 2.86 2.99 -22.20
C VAL A 638 3.05 1.64 -21.53
N VAL A 639 1.97 0.94 -21.20
CA VAL A 639 2.02 -0.28 -20.39
C VAL A 639 1.16 -1.37 -21.02
N ASN A 640 1.74 -2.56 -21.23
CA ASN A 640 1.00 -3.77 -21.55
C ASN A 640 0.37 -4.31 -20.25
N GLN A 641 -0.95 -4.29 -20.20
CA GLN A 641 -1.76 -4.70 -19.06
C GLN A 641 -1.83 -6.21 -18.91
N ASP A 642 -1.55 -6.97 -19.97
CA ASP A 642 -1.54 -8.42 -19.96
C ASP A 642 -0.17 -8.95 -19.50
N HIS A 643 -0.12 -9.60 -18.34
CA HIS A 643 1.10 -10.17 -17.78
C HIS A 643 1.39 -11.60 -18.27
N GLU A 644 0.58 -12.14 -19.19
CA GLU A 644 0.77 -13.45 -19.81
C GLU A 644 1.17 -13.34 -21.30
N ASN A 645 0.63 -12.37 -22.04
CA ASN A 645 0.82 -12.27 -23.50
C ASN A 645 1.48 -10.97 -23.95
N GLU A 646 2.24 -11.06 -25.04
CA GLU A 646 2.74 -9.89 -25.78
C GLU A 646 1.57 -9.21 -26.51
N HIS A 647 1.54 -7.87 -26.49
CA HIS A 647 0.57 -7.09 -27.25
C HIS A 647 1.23 -5.98 -28.06
N THR A 648 0.61 -5.67 -29.20
CA THR A 648 0.97 -4.53 -30.05
C THR A 648 -0.11 -3.48 -29.95
N ALA A 649 0.28 -2.21 -29.82
CA ALA A 649 -0.65 -1.09 -29.82
C ALA A 649 -0.15 0.05 -30.69
N THR A 650 -1.10 0.84 -31.19
CA THR A 650 -0.81 2.07 -31.92
C THR A 650 -1.22 3.28 -31.09
N LEU A 651 -0.24 4.14 -30.76
CA LEU A 651 -0.49 5.43 -30.13
C LEU A 651 -1.10 6.39 -31.15
N LEU A 652 -2.25 6.96 -30.80
CA LEU A 652 -2.99 7.91 -31.60
C LEU A 652 -2.86 9.30 -30.96
N PRO A 653 -2.30 10.31 -31.64
CA PRO A 653 -2.17 11.64 -31.07
C PRO A 653 -3.52 12.35 -30.95
N ALA A 654 -3.77 12.96 -29.79
CA ALA A 654 -4.87 13.87 -29.56
C ALA A 654 -4.43 15.30 -29.96
N VAL A 655 -4.83 15.72 -31.18
CA VAL A 655 -4.26 16.82 -32.00
C VAL A 655 -4.39 18.25 -31.40
N LYS A 656 -4.58 18.43 -30.09
CA LYS A 656 -4.73 19.76 -29.47
C LYS A 656 -3.86 20.04 -28.25
N LEU A 657 -3.19 19.02 -27.69
CA LEU A 657 -2.43 19.17 -26.44
C LEU A 657 -0.93 19.37 -26.65
N LEU A 658 -0.43 19.04 -27.84
CA LEU A 658 0.99 19.15 -28.19
C LEU A 658 1.23 20.28 -29.21
N PRO A 659 2.36 20.98 -29.11
CA PRO A 659 2.82 21.88 -30.17
C PRO A 659 2.93 21.18 -31.53
N GLU A 660 2.69 21.88 -32.64
CA GLU A 660 2.75 21.31 -34.00
C GLU A 660 4.13 20.71 -34.34
N ASN A 661 5.20 21.30 -33.80
CA ASN A 661 6.58 20.84 -33.98
C ASN A 661 7.03 19.81 -32.93
N ALA A 662 6.12 19.28 -32.11
CA ALA A 662 6.48 18.33 -31.07
C ALA A 662 7.01 17.01 -31.65
N ALA A 663 8.06 16.48 -31.04
CA ALA A 663 8.67 15.19 -31.35
C ALA A 663 8.39 14.19 -30.24
N LEU A 664 8.33 12.90 -30.59
CA LEU A 664 8.17 11.79 -29.68
C LEU A 664 9.48 11.00 -29.60
N TRP A 665 9.99 10.80 -28.38
CA TRP A 665 11.23 10.11 -28.10
C TRP A 665 11.02 8.90 -27.20
N ASP A 666 11.68 7.80 -27.51
CA ASP A 666 11.80 6.64 -26.62
C ASP A 666 12.95 6.90 -25.63
N LEU A 667 12.63 6.94 -24.34
CA LEU A 667 13.62 7.21 -23.30
C LEU A 667 14.40 5.96 -22.85
N TYR A 668 13.96 4.76 -23.24
CA TYR A 668 14.70 3.52 -22.98
C TYR A 668 15.75 3.30 -24.06
N ASP A 669 15.37 3.54 -25.32
CA ASP A 669 16.26 3.39 -26.48
C ASP A 669 17.03 4.66 -26.82
N LEU A 670 16.70 5.80 -26.19
CA LEU A 670 17.29 7.12 -26.38
C LEU A 670 17.27 7.58 -27.85
N LYS A 671 16.13 7.37 -28.52
CA LYS A 671 15.97 7.63 -29.95
C LYS A 671 14.65 8.31 -30.29
N GLU A 672 14.66 9.13 -31.33
CA GLU A 672 13.44 9.74 -31.88
C GLU A 672 12.58 8.66 -32.56
N ILE A 673 11.29 8.64 -32.23
CA ILE A 673 10.28 7.80 -32.91
C ILE A 673 9.70 8.57 -34.10
N GLY A 674 9.45 9.87 -33.94
CA GLY A 674 9.02 10.77 -35.01
C GLY A 674 8.13 11.91 -34.51
N PRO A 675 7.40 12.60 -35.41
CA PRO A 675 6.52 13.71 -35.03
C PRO A 675 5.40 13.26 -34.08
N ALA A 676 5.26 13.94 -32.94
CA ALA A 676 4.29 13.58 -31.91
C ALA A 676 2.87 14.02 -32.26
N ALA A 677 2.69 15.22 -32.82
CA ALA A 677 1.37 15.82 -33.01
C ALA A 677 0.58 15.31 -34.23
N SER A 678 1.23 14.63 -35.18
CA SER A 678 0.63 14.31 -36.49
C SER A 678 0.75 12.84 -36.93
N THR A 679 1.54 12.03 -36.22
CA THR A 679 1.88 10.67 -36.64
C THR A 679 1.39 9.65 -35.63
N LYS A 680 0.90 8.52 -36.12
CA LYS A 680 0.57 7.35 -35.29
C LYS A 680 1.82 6.51 -35.08
N HIS A 681 2.00 5.96 -33.88
CA HIS A 681 3.21 5.23 -33.51
C HIS A 681 2.87 3.83 -33.01
N THR A 682 3.39 2.79 -33.66
CA THR A 682 3.11 1.39 -33.27
C THR A 682 4.27 0.82 -32.45
N MET A 683 3.95 0.08 -31.38
CA MET A 683 4.92 -0.62 -30.55
C MET A 683 4.39 -1.95 -30.04
N ALA A 684 5.30 -2.92 -29.90
CA ALA A 684 5.04 -4.21 -29.28
C ALA A 684 5.69 -4.27 -27.89
N LEU A 685 4.94 -4.76 -26.91
CA LEU A 685 5.35 -4.82 -25.51
C LEU A 685 5.19 -6.25 -25.00
N GLN A 686 6.24 -6.75 -24.34
CA GLN A 686 6.24 -8.05 -23.66
C GLN A 686 5.18 -8.08 -22.53
N PRO A 687 4.81 -9.27 -22.02
CA PRO A 687 3.78 -9.37 -20.98
C PRO A 687 4.05 -8.48 -19.75
N GLY A 688 3.16 -7.56 -19.39
CA GLY A 688 3.36 -6.66 -18.25
C GLY A 688 4.43 -5.57 -18.46
N ASP A 689 5.10 -5.51 -19.62
CA ASP A 689 6.19 -4.56 -19.89
C ASP A 689 5.66 -3.15 -20.15
N GLY A 690 6.56 -2.17 -20.02
CA GLY A 690 6.24 -0.77 -20.30
C GLY A 690 7.38 -0.01 -20.95
N ARG A 691 7.03 1.16 -21.48
CA ARG A 691 7.96 2.11 -22.11
C ARG A 691 7.65 3.51 -21.64
N MET A 692 8.70 4.25 -21.29
CA MET A 692 8.61 5.68 -21.04
C MET A 692 9.04 6.45 -22.28
N LEU A 693 8.19 7.36 -22.72
CA LEU A 693 8.43 8.23 -23.85
C LEU A 693 8.38 9.69 -23.39
N TYR A 694 8.94 10.58 -24.19
CA TYR A 694 8.76 12.02 -24.00
C TYR A 694 8.21 12.67 -25.26
N ALA A 695 7.14 13.45 -25.11
CA ALA A 695 6.52 14.24 -26.15
C ALA A 695 6.64 15.73 -25.84
N GLY A 696 7.41 16.47 -26.64
CA GLY A 696 7.67 17.89 -26.39
C GLY A 696 8.30 18.59 -27.59
N THR A 697 8.64 19.86 -27.46
CA THR A 697 9.38 20.59 -28.50
C THR A 697 10.79 20.00 -28.69
N PRO A 698 11.47 20.21 -29.83
CA PRO A 698 12.83 19.70 -30.01
C PRO A 698 13.83 20.17 -28.93
N GLU A 699 13.67 21.39 -28.42
CA GLU A 699 14.48 21.93 -27.32
C GLU A 699 14.21 21.18 -26.00
N ASP A 700 12.93 20.96 -25.68
CA ASP A 700 12.53 20.19 -24.52
C ASP A 700 13.02 18.73 -24.59
N CYS A 701 12.86 18.09 -25.75
CA CYS A 701 13.35 16.73 -25.99
C CYS A 701 14.87 16.67 -25.76
N ALA A 702 15.65 17.60 -26.31
CA ALA A 702 17.09 17.64 -26.12
C ALA A 702 17.47 17.78 -24.63
N ARG A 703 16.78 18.66 -23.89
CA ARG A 703 16.98 18.84 -22.44
C ARG A 703 16.67 17.56 -21.66
N VAL A 704 15.53 16.92 -21.93
CA VAL A 704 15.11 15.71 -21.24
C VAL A 704 16.05 14.55 -21.56
N LEU A 705 16.44 14.37 -22.82
CA LEU A 705 17.39 13.32 -23.21
C LEU A 705 18.73 13.51 -22.53
N ASP A 706 19.28 14.73 -22.51
CA ASP A 706 20.53 14.99 -21.81
C ASP A 706 20.42 14.67 -20.31
N ALA A 707 19.29 15.01 -19.67
CA ALA A 707 19.02 14.66 -18.28
C ALA A 707 18.93 13.14 -18.06
N VAL A 708 18.32 12.39 -18.98
CA VAL A 708 18.23 10.91 -18.93
C VAL A 708 19.61 10.28 -19.14
N HIS A 709 20.41 10.77 -20.09
CA HIS A 709 21.80 10.34 -20.28
C HIS A 709 22.65 10.63 -19.02
N ALA A 710 22.49 11.79 -18.40
CA ALA A 710 23.11 12.11 -17.13
C ALA A 710 22.66 11.15 -16.01
N GLY A 711 21.38 10.77 -15.99
CA GLY A 711 20.83 9.73 -15.11
C GLY A 711 21.50 8.37 -15.29
N HIS A 712 21.64 7.90 -16.53
CA HIS A 712 22.39 6.68 -16.83
C HIS A 712 23.83 6.78 -16.36
N CYS A 713 24.53 7.90 -16.63
CA CYS A 713 25.90 8.07 -16.17
C CYS A 713 26.03 8.02 -14.63
N ARG A 714 25.11 8.65 -13.89
CA ARG A 714 25.07 8.58 -12.41
C ARG A 714 24.82 7.16 -11.90
N ASN A 715 24.14 6.32 -12.68
CA ASN A 715 23.97 4.91 -12.37
C ASN A 715 25.22 4.09 -12.65
N GLU A 716 25.81 4.25 -13.82
CA GLU A 716 26.91 3.43 -14.29
C GLU A 716 28.27 3.77 -13.63
N LEU A 717 28.48 5.02 -13.20
CA LEU A 717 29.71 5.47 -12.52
C LEU A 717 30.05 4.68 -11.24
N PRO A 718 29.18 4.61 -10.22
CA PRO A 718 29.46 3.83 -9.02
C PRO A 718 29.59 2.33 -9.30
N ILE A 719 28.88 1.79 -10.30
CA ILE A 719 29.04 0.39 -10.73
C ILE A 719 30.43 0.17 -11.31
N TYR A 720 30.88 1.05 -12.21
CA TYR A 720 32.24 1.04 -12.75
C TYR A 720 33.28 1.10 -11.62
N ARG A 721 33.12 1.99 -10.63
CA ARG A 721 34.07 2.13 -9.52
C ARG A 721 34.20 0.85 -8.70
N ILE A 722 33.09 0.14 -8.45
CA ILE A 722 33.12 -1.16 -7.77
C ILE A 722 33.99 -2.18 -8.53
N ASP A 723 33.80 -2.27 -9.84
CA ASP A 723 34.54 -3.22 -10.69
C ASP A 723 35.99 -2.80 -10.91
N ALA A 724 36.25 -1.50 -11.00
CA ALA A 724 37.58 -0.92 -11.12
C ALA A 724 38.41 -1.16 -9.84
N GLU A 725 37.79 -1.04 -8.66
CA GLU A 725 38.43 -1.35 -7.38
C GLU A 725 38.81 -2.84 -7.30
N MET A 726 37.90 -3.74 -7.71
CA MET A 726 38.20 -5.18 -7.80
C MET A 726 39.36 -5.44 -8.76
N ALA A 727 39.33 -4.89 -9.97
CA ALA A 727 40.37 -5.07 -10.98
C ALA A 727 41.73 -4.56 -10.48
N THR A 728 41.77 -3.36 -9.90
CA THR A 728 42.98 -2.76 -9.34
C THR A 728 43.53 -3.59 -8.18
N SER A 729 42.65 -4.07 -7.29
CA SER A 729 43.05 -4.94 -6.17
C SER A 729 43.68 -6.25 -6.65
N ASN A 730 43.26 -6.75 -7.81
CA ASN A 730 43.83 -7.92 -8.47
C ASN A 730 45.04 -7.60 -9.37
N GLY A 731 45.57 -6.38 -9.30
CA GLY A 731 46.80 -5.95 -9.99
C GLY A 731 46.64 -5.67 -11.48
N LEU A 732 45.42 -5.40 -11.96
CA LEU A 732 45.19 -5.02 -13.36
C LEU A 732 45.52 -3.54 -13.59
N ASP A 733 46.08 -3.22 -14.75
CA ASP A 733 46.21 -1.83 -15.23
C ASP A 733 44.89 -1.39 -15.87
N ILE A 734 44.24 -0.41 -15.25
CA ILE A 734 42.97 0.15 -15.69
C ILE A 734 43.10 1.59 -16.21
N ALA A 735 44.32 2.10 -16.41
CA ALA A 735 44.55 3.51 -16.74
C ALA A 735 43.76 3.99 -17.96
N ALA A 736 43.61 3.14 -18.98
CA ALA A 736 42.85 3.46 -20.19
C ALA A 736 41.33 3.58 -19.95
N ALA A 737 40.78 2.80 -19.01
CA ALA A 737 39.38 2.88 -18.59
C ALA A 737 39.16 4.11 -17.69
N ASP A 738 40.09 4.37 -16.76
CA ASP A 738 40.04 5.52 -15.85
C ASP A 738 40.07 6.88 -16.55
N VAL A 739 40.76 6.98 -17.69
CA VAL A 739 40.74 8.19 -18.52
C VAL A 739 39.31 8.50 -18.99
N ASP A 740 38.58 7.48 -19.46
CA ASP A 740 37.19 7.67 -19.91
C ASP A 740 36.23 7.90 -18.74
N ALA A 741 36.42 7.21 -17.61
CA ALA A 741 35.59 7.43 -16.42
C ALA A 741 35.73 8.86 -15.88
N LYS A 742 36.95 9.40 -15.81
CA LYS A 742 37.20 10.81 -15.43
C LYS A 742 36.63 11.79 -16.45
N ALA A 743 36.69 11.45 -17.73
CA ALA A 743 36.05 12.26 -18.77
C ALA A 743 34.52 12.24 -18.64
N ALA A 744 33.92 11.11 -18.24
CA ALA A 744 32.50 11.00 -17.96
C ALA A 744 32.09 11.89 -16.79
N GLU A 745 32.83 11.86 -15.68
CA GLU A 745 32.60 12.74 -14.51
C GLU A 745 32.71 14.22 -14.88
N ALA A 746 33.74 14.60 -15.67
CA ALA A 746 33.92 15.97 -16.12
C ALA A 746 32.78 16.44 -17.04
N ALA A 747 32.33 15.60 -17.97
CA ALA A 747 31.20 15.88 -18.84
C ALA A 747 29.89 16.01 -18.05
N LEU A 748 29.66 15.13 -17.06
CA LEU A 748 28.50 15.18 -16.18
C LEU A 748 28.48 16.48 -15.36
N ALA A 749 29.62 16.89 -14.80
CA ALA A 749 29.76 18.14 -14.06
C ALA A 749 29.57 19.38 -14.94
N ALA A 750 29.88 19.27 -16.24
CA ALA A 750 29.65 20.32 -17.24
C ALA A 750 28.21 20.37 -17.76
N GLY A 751 27.34 19.44 -17.35
CA GLY A 751 25.96 19.35 -17.84
C GLY A 751 25.87 18.83 -19.28
N ASN A 752 26.82 17.99 -19.71
CA ASN A 752 26.78 17.26 -20.97
C ASN A 752 26.53 15.78 -20.69
N GLY A 753 25.28 15.44 -20.40
CA GLY A 753 24.86 14.09 -20.05
C GLY A 753 25.14 13.08 -21.16
N MET A 754 24.90 13.43 -22.43
CA MET A 754 25.12 12.53 -23.56
C MET A 754 26.59 12.09 -23.65
N GLU A 755 27.53 13.03 -23.63
CA GLU A 755 28.96 12.70 -23.63
C GLU A 755 29.34 11.91 -22.37
N ALA A 756 28.81 12.28 -21.20
CA ALA A 756 29.08 11.57 -19.97
C ALA A 756 28.67 10.08 -20.06
N HIS A 757 27.49 9.81 -20.60
CA HIS A 757 26.98 8.46 -20.79
C HIS A 757 27.85 7.66 -21.79
N GLU A 758 28.21 8.24 -22.94
CA GLU A 758 29.09 7.57 -23.91
C GLU A 758 30.45 7.21 -23.30
N ARG A 759 31.03 8.13 -22.52
CA ARG A 759 32.33 7.95 -21.87
C ARG A 759 32.30 6.85 -20.81
N ILE A 760 31.27 6.79 -19.97
CA ILE A 760 31.21 5.75 -18.94
C ILE A 760 31.01 4.35 -19.54
N LEU A 761 30.25 4.22 -20.63
CA LEU A 761 30.13 2.94 -21.36
C LEU A 761 31.46 2.52 -21.99
N ALA A 762 32.23 3.48 -22.54
CA ALA A 762 33.57 3.23 -23.06
C ALA A 762 34.53 2.76 -21.95
N ALA A 763 34.48 3.39 -20.76
CA ALA A 763 35.26 2.98 -19.60
C ALA A 763 34.94 1.55 -19.15
N GLN A 764 33.65 1.22 -19.01
CA GLN A 764 33.20 -0.12 -18.64
C GLN A 764 33.64 -1.18 -19.65
N LYS A 765 33.54 -0.89 -20.95
CA LYS A 765 34.00 -1.81 -21.99
C LYS A 765 35.50 -2.10 -21.87
N LYS A 766 36.33 -1.05 -21.72
CA LYS A 766 37.78 -1.20 -21.55
C LYS A 766 38.15 -1.96 -20.28
N LEU A 767 37.43 -1.72 -19.18
CA LEU A 767 37.61 -2.45 -17.94
C LEU A 767 37.27 -3.95 -18.11
N ALA A 768 36.16 -4.26 -18.77
CA ALA A 768 35.76 -5.63 -19.07
C ALA A 768 36.80 -6.35 -19.94
N GLU A 769 37.37 -5.68 -20.94
CA GLU A 769 38.48 -6.20 -21.76
C GLU A 769 39.73 -6.49 -20.91
N ALA A 770 40.09 -5.59 -19.98
CA ALA A 770 41.21 -5.80 -19.06
C ALA A 770 40.98 -6.99 -18.11
N VAL A 771 39.75 -7.12 -17.57
CA VAL A 771 39.35 -8.25 -16.72
C VAL A 771 39.43 -9.56 -17.51
N ALA A 772 38.90 -9.60 -18.74
CA ALA A 772 38.94 -10.78 -19.58
C ALA A 772 40.37 -11.21 -19.97
N ALA A 773 41.29 -10.25 -20.10
CA ALA A 773 42.70 -10.53 -20.40
C ALA A 773 43.47 -11.13 -19.19
N ASN A 774 42.99 -10.94 -17.96
CA ASN A 774 43.57 -11.56 -16.77
C ASN A 774 42.98 -12.95 -16.54
N ALA A 775 43.73 -13.99 -16.88
CA ALA A 775 43.25 -15.37 -16.81
C ALA A 775 42.79 -15.80 -15.40
N ALA A 776 43.49 -15.40 -14.35
CA ALA A 776 43.14 -15.78 -12.98
C ALA A 776 41.83 -15.14 -12.53
N LEU A 777 41.70 -13.81 -12.71
CA LEU A 777 40.49 -13.07 -12.36
C LEU A 777 39.29 -13.51 -13.21
N SER A 778 39.45 -13.57 -14.52
CA SER A 778 38.38 -13.99 -15.44
C SER A 778 37.91 -15.41 -15.14
N THR A 779 38.82 -16.34 -14.83
CA THR A 779 38.44 -17.72 -14.45
C THR A 779 37.72 -17.77 -13.12
N ALA A 780 38.21 -17.07 -12.10
CA ALA A 780 37.58 -17.05 -10.77
C ALA A 780 36.16 -16.47 -10.84
N LEU A 781 35.98 -15.33 -11.52
CA LEU A 781 34.66 -14.74 -11.76
C LEU A 781 33.77 -15.67 -12.57
N GLY A 782 34.29 -16.18 -13.70
CA GLY A 782 33.54 -17.10 -14.55
C GLY A 782 33.06 -18.37 -13.84
N ASN A 783 33.84 -18.88 -12.87
CA ASN A 783 33.43 -20.01 -12.03
C ASN A 783 32.29 -19.63 -11.08
N LEU A 784 32.40 -18.48 -10.40
CA LEU A 784 31.40 -18.00 -9.45
C LEU A 784 30.08 -17.60 -10.14
N ASP A 785 30.18 -17.02 -11.34
CA ASP A 785 29.04 -16.59 -12.17
C ASP A 785 28.33 -17.76 -12.83
N GLN A 786 29.04 -18.85 -13.16
CA GLN A 786 28.41 -20.10 -13.61
C GLN A 786 27.79 -20.89 -12.46
N ALA A 787 28.36 -20.81 -11.25
CA ALA A 787 27.83 -21.54 -10.10
C ALA A 787 26.50 -20.96 -9.59
N LEU A 788 26.35 -19.62 -9.58
CA LEU A 788 25.17 -18.97 -9.01
C LEU A 788 23.85 -19.37 -9.68
N PRO A 789 23.70 -19.39 -11.02
CA PRO A 789 22.45 -19.81 -11.67
C PRO A 789 22.09 -21.27 -11.35
N LEU A 790 23.07 -22.19 -11.35
CA LEU A 790 22.83 -23.60 -10.99
C LEU A 790 22.33 -23.73 -9.55
N LEU A 791 22.96 -23.04 -8.61
CA LEU A 791 22.56 -23.04 -7.21
C LEU A 791 21.20 -22.36 -7.01
N THR A 792 20.92 -21.29 -7.75
CA THR A 792 19.65 -20.54 -7.69
C THR A 792 18.49 -21.39 -8.21
N GLU A 793 18.66 -22.06 -9.34
CA GLU A 793 17.66 -23.00 -9.88
C GLU A 793 17.36 -24.11 -8.86
N LEU A 794 18.41 -24.70 -8.27
CA LEU A 794 18.26 -25.74 -7.27
C LEU A 794 17.58 -25.23 -5.98
N ALA A 795 17.92 -24.02 -5.50
CA ALA A 795 17.29 -23.40 -4.34
C ALA A 795 15.79 -23.14 -4.57
N ASN A 796 15.45 -22.62 -5.75
CA ASN A 796 14.06 -22.45 -6.17
C ASN A 796 13.35 -23.81 -6.23
N PHE A 797 13.98 -24.82 -6.80
CA PHE A 797 13.44 -26.17 -6.86
C PHE A 797 13.24 -26.79 -5.47
N TYR A 798 14.17 -26.61 -4.53
CA TYR A 798 13.99 -27.07 -3.15
C TYR A 798 12.81 -26.41 -2.46
N ARG A 799 12.69 -25.09 -2.59
CA ARG A 799 11.57 -24.33 -2.03
C ARG A 799 10.22 -24.81 -2.60
N ASP A 800 10.14 -24.98 -3.91
CA ASP A 800 8.89 -25.37 -4.57
C ASP A 800 8.52 -26.84 -4.30
N ASN A 801 9.45 -27.63 -3.74
CA ASN A 801 9.26 -29.01 -3.32
C ASN A 801 9.50 -29.20 -1.81
N ILE A 802 9.15 -28.18 -1.01
CA ILE A 802 9.47 -28.15 0.42
C ILE A 802 8.89 -29.33 1.20
N GLU A 803 7.74 -29.87 0.81
CA GLU A 803 7.14 -31.03 1.49
C GLU A 803 8.01 -32.29 1.42
N ILE A 804 8.94 -32.36 0.46
CA ILE A 804 9.94 -33.44 0.35
C ILE A 804 11.24 -33.03 1.06
N VAL A 805 11.68 -31.78 0.88
CA VAL A 805 12.94 -31.27 1.44
C VAL A 805 12.87 -31.16 2.97
N ALA A 806 11.82 -30.53 3.48
CA ALA A 806 11.49 -30.40 4.89
C ALA A 806 9.99 -30.72 5.09
N PRO A 807 9.64 -32.00 5.27
CA PRO A 807 8.27 -32.44 5.55
C PRO A 807 7.61 -31.65 6.68
N LYS A 808 6.27 -31.56 6.64
CA LYS A 808 5.48 -30.78 7.60
C LYS A 808 5.83 -31.10 9.06
N GLU A 809 6.05 -32.36 9.42
CA GLU A 809 6.38 -32.76 10.79
C GLU A 809 7.71 -32.16 11.25
N ILE A 810 8.70 -32.06 10.36
CA ILE A 810 9.98 -31.42 10.63
C ILE A 810 9.80 -29.91 10.74
N ARG A 811 9.02 -29.29 9.83
CA ARG A 811 8.77 -27.84 9.86
C ARG A 811 8.05 -27.41 11.14
N ASP A 812 7.05 -28.16 11.55
CA ASP A 812 6.25 -27.87 12.76
C ASP A 812 7.07 -28.05 14.05
N GLN A 813 8.07 -28.95 14.06
CA GLN A 813 8.93 -29.20 15.22
C GLN A 813 10.17 -28.31 15.28
N THR A 814 10.58 -27.74 14.16
CA THR A 814 11.77 -26.88 14.08
C THR A 814 11.44 -25.50 14.63
N GLU A 815 12.15 -25.07 15.67
CA GLU A 815 11.98 -23.71 16.21
C GLU A 815 12.20 -22.64 15.13
N ARG A 816 11.51 -21.51 15.27
CA ARG A 816 11.68 -20.36 14.37
C ARG A 816 13.16 -19.95 14.33
N TYR A 817 13.65 -19.66 13.12
CA TYR A 817 15.04 -19.30 12.80
C TYR A 817 16.07 -20.44 12.93
N LYS A 818 15.64 -21.67 13.19
CA LYS A 818 16.52 -22.85 13.16
C LYS A 818 16.49 -23.53 11.80
N SER A 819 17.57 -24.24 11.51
CA SER A 819 17.70 -25.02 10.27
C SER A 819 16.90 -26.32 10.36
N PHE A 820 16.37 -26.77 9.23
CA PHE A 820 15.71 -28.08 9.12
C PHE A 820 16.73 -29.21 9.09
N ASP A 821 16.35 -30.36 9.65
CA ASP A 821 17.14 -31.59 9.61
C ASP A 821 16.25 -32.77 9.21
N ASN A 822 16.26 -33.11 7.93
CA ASN A 822 15.51 -34.23 7.37
C ASN A 822 16.25 -35.55 7.57
N THR A 823 16.16 -36.07 8.79
CA THR A 823 16.73 -37.37 9.17
C THR A 823 16.06 -38.57 8.47
N GLN A 824 14.90 -38.36 7.82
CA GLN A 824 14.16 -39.40 7.10
C GLN A 824 14.72 -39.66 5.69
N ASP A 825 15.37 -38.66 5.07
CA ASP A 825 16.13 -38.83 3.83
C ASP A 825 17.54 -38.24 3.97
N PRO A 826 18.49 -39.00 4.57
CA PRO A 826 19.86 -38.53 4.79
C PRO A 826 20.60 -38.17 3.49
N LYS A 827 20.22 -38.76 2.37
CA LYS A 827 20.82 -38.47 1.07
C LYS A 827 20.38 -37.10 0.57
N LEU A 828 19.08 -36.81 0.64
CA LEU A 828 18.55 -35.48 0.32
C LEU A 828 19.10 -34.42 1.27
N GLN A 829 19.16 -34.70 2.58
CA GLN A 829 19.76 -33.78 3.55
C GLN A 829 21.25 -33.52 3.23
N GLY A 830 21.98 -34.52 2.74
CA GLY A 830 23.35 -34.35 2.22
C GLY A 830 23.41 -33.35 1.06
N TYR A 831 22.50 -33.45 0.08
CA TYR A 831 22.43 -32.49 -1.03
C TYR A 831 22.06 -31.07 -0.58
N VAL A 832 21.13 -30.93 0.35
CA VAL A 832 20.75 -29.64 0.96
C VAL A 832 21.96 -29.00 1.64
N ASN A 833 22.70 -29.77 2.45
CA ASN A 833 23.89 -29.30 3.16
C ASN A 833 25.01 -28.89 2.18
N ASP A 834 25.28 -29.71 1.16
CA ASP A 834 26.27 -29.41 0.12
C ASP A 834 25.92 -28.14 -0.65
N THR A 835 24.63 -27.94 -0.96
CA THR A 835 24.12 -26.74 -1.65
C THR A 835 24.30 -25.49 -0.77
N ALA A 836 23.94 -25.57 0.51
CA ALA A 836 24.13 -24.49 1.47
C ALA A 836 25.62 -24.13 1.66
N ALA A 837 26.48 -25.14 1.73
CA ALA A 837 27.93 -24.95 1.80
C ALA A 837 28.48 -24.31 0.52
N ALA A 838 28.00 -24.71 -0.65
CA ALA A 838 28.41 -24.13 -1.93
C ALA A 838 28.01 -22.64 -2.04
N PHE A 839 26.79 -22.26 -1.63
CA PHE A 839 26.38 -20.84 -1.54
C PHE A 839 27.28 -20.05 -0.60
N THR A 840 27.50 -20.55 0.62
CA THR A 840 28.33 -19.88 1.62
C THR A 840 29.77 -19.70 1.14
N ALA A 841 30.35 -20.75 0.54
CA ALA A 841 31.68 -20.70 -0.07
C ALA A 841 31.73 -19.68 -1.22
N ARG A 842 30.72 -19.66 -2.09
CA ARG A 842 30.61 -18.68 -3.19
C ARG A 842 30.67 -17.25 -2.68
N LEU A 843 29.88 -16.91 -1.65
CA LEU A 843 29.86 -15.57 -1.05
C LEU A 843 31.24 -15.18 -0.52
N ARG A 844 31.86 -16.04 0.28
CA ARG A 844 33.19 -15.82 0.85
C ARG A 844 34.25 -15.63 -0.25
N LEU A 845 34.22 -16.47 -1.28
CA LEU A 845 35.17 -16.40 -2.39
C LEU A 845 34.95 -15.16 -3.24
N SER A 846 33.71 -14.72 -3.45
CA SER A 846 33.40 -13.45 -4.10
C SER A 846 34.02 -12.27 -3.35
N ASP A 847 33.96 -12.26 -2.02
CA ASP A 847 34.58 -11.21 -1.21
C ASP A 847 36.12 -11.25 -1.27
N ARG A 848 36.72 -12.45 -1.33
CA ARG A 848 38.17 -12.62 -1.54
C ARG A 848 38.62 -12.13 -2.92
N VAL A 849 37.86 -12.44 -3.97
CA VAL A 849 38.10 -11.91 -5.32
C VAL A 849 38.03 -10.38 -5.33
N GLN A 850 37.03 -9.80 -4.67
CA GLN A 850 36.91 -8.34 -4.52
C GLN A 850 38.15 -7.71 -3.86
N ARG A 851 38.77 -8.42 -2.89
CA ARG A 851 39.97 -7.97 -2.16
C ARG A 851 41.30 -8.24 -2.86
N GLY A 852 41.29 -8.69 -4.12
CA GLY A 852 42.53 -8.90 -4.87
C GLY A 852 43.11 -10.32 -4.81
N GLU A 853 42.36 -11.29 -4.28
CA GLU A 853 42.87 -12.64 -4.06
C GLU A 853 42.52 -13.62 -5.19
N ALA A 854 42.10 -13.16 -6.38
CA ALA A 854 41.55 -14.04 -7.42
C ALA A 854 42.51 -15.19 -7.80
N ALA A 855 43.81 -14.91 -7.95
CA ALA A 855 44.82 -15.90 -8.27
C ALA A 855 44.99 -16.99 -7.19
N GLN A 856 44.68 -16.68 -5.93
CA GLN A 856 44.81 -17.62 -4.82
C GLN A 856 43.59 -18.54 -4.69
N VAL A 857 42.45 -18.13 -5.25
CA VAL A 857 41.16 -18.82 -5.06
C VAL A 857 40.63 -19.50 -6.30
N VAL A 858 41.35 -19.48 -7.43
CA VAL A 858 40.88 -20.09 -8.69
C VAL A 858 40.41 -21.53 -8.48
N ASP A 859 41.21 -22.37 -7.81
CA ASP A 859 40.86 -23.77 -7.56
C ASP A 859 39.68 -23.93 -6.59
N GLU A 860 39.56 -23.07 -5.58
CA GLU A 860 38.41 -23.03 -4.67
C GLU A 860 37.12 -22.66 -5.42
N THR A 861 37.17 -21.67 -6.32
CA THR A 861 36.02 -21.29 -7.15
C THR A 861 35.61 -22.41 -8.11
N ALA A 862 36.59 -23.13 -8.68
CA ALA A 862 36.33 -24.30 -9.52
C ALA A 862 35.67 -25.43 -8.74
N THR A 863 36.07 -25.63 -7.48
CA THR A 863 35.46 -26.62 -6.56
C THR A 863 34.00 -26.26 -6.25
N VAL A 864 33.69 -24.98 -6.03
CA VAL A 864 32.30 -24.52 -5.87
C VAL A 864 31.48 -24.80 -7.13
N LEU A 865 32.00 -24.48 -8.32
CA LEU A 865 31.31 -24.77 -9.58
C LEU A 865 31.09 -26.28 -9.80
N GLN A 866 32.10 -27.10 -9.52
CA GLN A 866 31.97 -28.56 -9.60
C GLN A 866 30.91 -29.09 -8.64
N THR A 867 30.88 -28.56 -7.41
CA THR A 867 29.87 -28.92 -6.41
C THR A 867 28.48 -28.53 -6.89
N ALA A 868 28.29 -27.29 -7.36
CA ALA A 868 27.04 -26.79 -7.92
C ALA A 868 26.52 -27.69 -9.06
N ARG A 869 27.38 -28.04 -10.02
CA ARG A 869 27.04 -28.95 -11.13
C ARG A 869 26.61 -30.34 -10.63
N ARG A 870 27.32 -30.89 -9.66
CA ARG A 870 26.99 -32.21 -9.08
C ARG A 870 25.66 -32.19 -8.35
N VAL A 871 25.46 -31.26 -7.40
CA VAL A 871 24.22 -31.22 -6.61
C VAL A 871 23.02 -30.90 -7.50
N HIS A 872 23.17 -30.03 -8.49
CA HIS A 872 22.12 -29.75 -9.46
C HIS A 872 21.73 -31.01 -10.26
N ALA A 873 22.70 -31.74 -10.80
CA ALA A 873 22.46 -32.94 -11.59
C ALA A 873 21.93 -34.13 -10.77
N GLU A 874 22.22 -34.21 -9.47
CA GLU A 874 21.86 -35.35 -8.63
C GLU A 874 20.61 -35.12 -7.77
N ALA A 875 20.43 -33.92 -7.22
CA ALA A 875 19.37 -33.66 -6.26
C ALA A 875 18.00 -33.50 -6.92
N ILE A 876 17.92 -32.87 -8.11
CA ILE A 876 16.67 -32.72 -8.86
C ILE A 876 16.06 -34.10 -9.18
N PRO A 877 16.78 -35.04 -9.84
CA PRO A 877 16.24 -36.38 -10.10
C PRO A 877 15.89 -37.16 -8.83
N HIS A 878 16.63 -36.96 -7.73
CA HIS A 878 16.34 -37.62 -6.46
C HIS A 878 14.99 -37.17 -5.90
N ILE A 879 14.71 -35.86 -5.89
CA ILE A 879 13.42 -35.30 -5.44
C ILE A 879 12.30 -35.71 -6.38
N GLU A 880 12.50 -35.66 -7.70
CA GLU A 880 11.50 -36.10 -8.67
C GLU A 880 11.13 -37.57 -8.49
N GLY A 881 12.11 -38.43 -8.21
CA GLY A 881 11.87 -39.85 -7.90
C GLY A 881 11.08 -40.09 -6.61
N ARG A 882 10.95 -39.09 -5.74
CA ARG A 882 10.13 -39.13 -4.52
C ARG A 882 8.71 -38.60 -4.74
N LYS A 883 8.44 -37.87 -5.83
CA LYS A 883 7.09 -37.36 -6.13
C LYS A 883 6.13 -38.53 -6.36
N GLY A 884 5.21 -38.76 -5.42
CA GLY A 884 4.20 -39.82 -5.48
C GLY A 884 4.53 -41.11 -4.71
N GLN A 885 5.63 -41.13 -3.95
CA GLN A 885 5.84 -42.05 -2.82
C GLN A 885 5.31 -41.40 -1.54
#